data_AF-A0A0S8FPT7-F1
#
_entry.id   AF-A0A0S8FPT7-F1
#
_cell.length_a   1.000
_cell.length_b   1.000
_cell.length_c   1.000
_cell.angle_alpha   90.00
_cell.angle_beta   90.00
_cell.angle_gamma   90.00
#
_symmetry.space_group_name_H-M   'P 1'
#
loop_
_entity.id
_entity.type
_entity.pdbx_description
1 polymer ?
#
loop_
_entity_poly.entity_id
_entity_poly.type
_entity_poly.pdbx_seq_one_letter_code
_entity_poly.pdbx_strand_id
1 'polypeptide(L)'
;MDGVVFEAGNWEPHLPAGAEGESWGNHRAVVVTEQTEVDAVFVTIPWRRHDPNPGAKSIVVVDAESGEPVRNALALRVENVSGDVVFQPNPNAAVYHVYYMPWASTGGHYPRISYPDLAIEPDASWARSVRSLSSTDLPRARTTHIQSVNEFHSFFPMEVIATHDETAEFMSRATDGWALVPEHRDCPVRMRHYIPQHWAERTDTDVFQSHVLRDESFAFQLVAVAGDALLDDIRVAFAGFPAEWNETLTCFNCGGTNEKGERFEKDVSVPAGAVQPLWFGLRIPEDQSSGMYEGEITVSARERGSKTVVVSLEVEDGRVANAGYEFPELQTRLAWLNSTVGTDPDHILEPFVPVSIDGHSLSILGRRVNLAASGLPDNILSYFTPELTYLADEPDPLLARPLALEVIVGGRPERFESAGYEVQQESRGRARWTAENSSGRLSMRIDGALEYDGMLDYRITLIALRDLDVDDIVLPVVLLPDGAEYMLGLGFRGGERPGRVDWKWKIENHQEGVWLGGVHKGLQYVLRDENYERPLNTNFYQNQPLHMPPSWFNGGRGGIRIQTEPDAVTALNYSGVRSLSAGDTLHFNVRFLITPFKPIDTAEQFNTRFVHQYVPVDSVTAWGGTVVNIHHANEINPYINYPFFNLEQQAAYIDEAHEKGIKFKLYNTIRELTYRAYELFALRSLGDEILNDGEGGGHSWMQEHLESDYHSAWHAWRVDDAAMLNKGTSRWTNYYIEGLSWLASNQQIDGLYLDDIAFSRETVKRLVSVLDEERDDIVIDLHSANQFNERDGHINSAMLYMEHFPYITRLWFGEYFEYDRDADYWLTEVSGLPFGLMGEMLEGGGHPYRGMLYGMTARKYGDTDPRPVWKMMNEFGIAESRMQGYWLENTPVRTDIPRILATTYVRDDRVLITLASWSENDETVRLTFDASALGMESGWRAVAPAVEGLQSAAEVDLSAVQVPANQGLFVIVRPVEAR
;
A
#
# COMPACT_ATOMS: atom_id res chain seq x y z
N MET A 1 -23.14 -10.22 -35.46
CA MET A 1 -22.98 -8.86 -36.03
C MET A 1 -22.32 -8.97 -37.40
N ASP A 2 -22.83 -8.32 -38.44
CA ASP A 2 -22.28 -8.37 -39.83
C ASP A 2 -22.05 -9.78 -40.40
N GLY A 3 -22.84 -10.78 -39.95
CA GLY A 3 -22.66 -12.18 -40.32
C GLY A 3 -21.45 -12.89 -39.68
N VAL A 4 -20.81 -12.26 -38.68
CA VAL A 4 -19.66 -12.76 -37.92
C VAL A 4 -20.04 -12.99 -36.45
N VAL A 5 -19.46 -14.04 -35.86
CA VAL A 5 -19.59 -14.40 -34.44
C VAL A 5 -18.38 -13.88 -33.67
N PHE A 6 -18.60 -13.27 -32.50
CA PHE A 6 -17.55 -12.85 -31.57
C PHE A 6 -17.53 -13.85 -30.42
N GLU A 7 -16.35 -14.39 -30.08
CA GLU A 7 -16.21 -15.40 -29.02
C GLU A 7 -14.78 -15.45 -28.46
N ALA A 8 -14.62 -16.02 -27.27
CA ALA A 8 -13.30 -16.43 -26.79
C ALA A 8 -12.81 -17.68 -27.57
N GLY A 9 -11.66 -17.57 -28.24
CA GLY A 9 -11.08 -18.68 -28.97
C GLY A 9 -10.34 -19.70 -28.09
N ASN A 10 -10.03 -19.33 -26.84
CA ASN A 10 -9.41 -20.18 -25.82
C ASN A 10 -8.17 -20.95 -26.31
N TRP A 11 -7.27 -20.25 -27.03
CA TRP A 11 -5.99 -20.82 -27.46
C TRP A 11 -4.87 -20.43 -26.48
N GLU A 12 -3.79 -21.20 -26.48
CA GLU A 12 -2.60 -20.87 -25.68
C GLU A 12 -1.91 -19.61 -26.23
N PRO A 13 -1.59 -18.61 -25.40
CA PRO A 13 -0.85 -17.43 -25.84
C PRO A 13 0.46 -17.82 -26.54
N HIS A 14 0.77 -17.18 -27.67
CA HIS A 14 1.99 -17.46 -28.45
C HIS A 14 3.28 -17.18 -27.67
N LEU A 15 3.21 -16.25 -26.72
CA LEU A 15 4.29 -15.93 -25.80
C LEU A 15 3.80 -16.17 -24.36
N PRO A 16 4.47 -17.04 -23.58
CA PRO A 16 4.15 -17.22 -22.17
C PRO A 16 4.30 -15.93 -21.36
N ALA A 17 3.51 -15.78 -20.30
CA ALA A 17 3.63 -14.64 -19.39
C ALA A 17 5.05 -14.53 -18.82
N GLY A 18 5.60 -13.31 -18.82
CA GLY A 18 6.94 -13.00 -18.30
C GLY A 18 8.09 -13.32 -19.27
N ALA A 19 7.84 -13.98 -20.40
CA ALA A 19 8.86 -14.23 -21.41
C ALA A 19 9.17 -12.98 -22.25
N GLU A 20 10.44 -12.88 -22.68
CA GLU A 20 10.88 -11.95 -23.72
C GLU A 20 10.62 -12.59 -25.09
N GLY A 21 10.07 -11.83 -26.04
CA GLY A 21 9.83 -12.30 -27.40
C GLY A 21 8.64 -11.66 -28.09
N GLU A 22 8.21 -12.29 -29.17
CA GLU A 22 7.13 -11.84 -30.05
C GLU A 22 5.90 -12.73 -29.92
N SER A 23 4.72 -12.14 -30.08
CA SER A 23 3.43 -12.82 -30.09
C SER A 23 2.64 -12.36 -31.32
N TRP A 24 1.87 -13.27 -31.93
CA TRP A 24 0.92 -12.88 -32.97
C TRP A 24 -0.23 -12.02 -32.45
N GLY A 25 -0.32 -11.78 -31.14
CA GLY A 25 -1.32 -10.92 -30.53
C GLY A 25 -2.39 -11.71 -29.80
N ASN A 26 -3.28 -10.95 -29.14
CA ASN A 26 -4.36 -11.52 -28.32
C ASN A 26 -5.66 -11.72 -29.11
N HIS A 27 -5.69 -11.33 -30.39
CA HIS A 27 -6.91 -11.29 -31.19
C HIS A 27 -6.70 -11.79 -32.62
N ARG A 28 -7.70 -12.47 -33.18
CA ARG A 28 -7.67 -12.99 -34.55
C ARG A 28 -9.04 -13.02 -35.20
N ALA A 29 -9.08 -12.98 -36.53
CA ALA A 29 -10.25 -13.32 -37.32
C ALA A 29 -10.11 -14.71 -37.94
N VAL A 30 -11.17 -15.52 -37.91
CA VAL A 30 -11.22 -16.84 -38.54
C VAL A 30 -11.80 -16.69 -39.94
N VAL A 31 -10.95 -16.89 -40.95
CA VAL A 31 -11.28 -16.70 -42.37
C VAL A 31 -11.33 -18.05 -43.08
N VAL A 32 -12.40 -18.28 -43.82
CA VAL A 32 -12.61 -19.51 -44.60
C VAL A 32 -12.61 -19.19 -46.09
N THR A 33 -11.91 -20.01 -46.87
CA THR A 33 -11.91 -19.97 -48.34
C THR A 33 -12.26 -21.34 -48.92
N GLU A 34 -13.12 -21.35 -49.92
CA GLU A 34 -13.42 -22.56 -50.71
C GLU A 34 -12.45 -22.71 -51.91
N GLN A 35 -11.64 -21.68 -52.18
CA GLN A 35 -10.70 -21.66 -53.29
C GLN A 35 -9.27 -21.74 -52.76
N THR A 36 -8.73 -22.96 -52.76
CA THR A 36 -7.39 -23.28 -52.21
C THR A 36 -6.30 -23.38 -53.27
N GLU A 37 -6.66 -23.34 -54.56
CA GLU A 37 -5.75 -23.43 -55.71
C GLU A 37 -5.77 -22.15 -56.55
N VAL A 38 -5.68 -20.99 -55.89
CA VAL A 38 -5.67 -19.67 -56.53
C VAL A 38 -4.49 -18.84 -56.05
N ASP A 39 -4.03 -17.90 -56.87
CA ASP A 39 -2.86 -17.08 -56.54
C ASP A 39 -3.14 -16.03 -55.44
N ALA A 40 -4.40 -15.63 -55.25
CA ALA A 40 -4.81 -14.69 -54.22
C ALA A 40 -6.30 -14.80 -53.89
N VAL A 41 -6.66 -14.62 -52.62
CA VAL A 41 -8.04 -14.45 -52.14
C VAL A 41 -8.17 -13.12 -51.40
N PHE A 42 -9.32 -12.47 -51.52
CA PHE A 42 -9.65 -11.21 -50.84
C PHE A 42 -10.67 -11.45 -49.72
N VAL A 43 -10.44 -10.86 -48.55
CA VAL A 43 -11.38 -10.85 -47.43
C VAL A 43 -11.49 -9.45 -46.83
N THR A 44 -12.72 -9.06 -46.46
CA THR A 44 -12.98 -7.91 -45.60
C THR A 44 -13.35 -8.41 -44.21
N ILE A 45 -12.64 -7.95 -43.19
CA ILE A 45 -12.80 -8.36 -41.79
C ILE A 45 -13.47 -7.21 -41.02
N PRO A 46 -14.71 -7.37 -40.52
CA PRO A 46 -15.42 -6.33 -39.77
C PRO A 46 -15.08 -6.39 -38.26
N TRP A 47 -13.81 -6.14 -37.90
CA TRP A 47 -13.34 -6.31 -36.51
C TRP A 47 -13.83 -5.28 -35.51
N ARG A 48 -14.26 -4.09 -35.95
CA ARG A 48 -14.82 -3.02 -35.10
C ARG A 48 -13.99 -2.75 -33.82
N ARG A 49 -12.70 -2.48 -34.02
CA ARG A 49 -11.71 -2.23 -32.96
C ARG A 49 -11.74 -0.76 -32.51
N HIS A 50 -11.46 -0.50 -31.23
CA HIS A 50 -11.46 0.84 -30.65
C HIS A 50 -10.08 1.49 -30.58
N ASP A 51 -9.01 0.70 -30.77
CA ASP A 51 -7.65 1.15 -30.57
C ASP A 51 -7.22 2.28 -31.54
N PRO A 52 -6.31 3.16 -31.11
CA PRO A 52 -5.84 4.26 -31.93
C PRO A 52 -4.92 3.77 -33.06
N ASN A 53 -5.03 4.43 -34.22
CA ASN A 53 -4.19 4.22 -35.41
C ASN A 53 -4.05 2.74 -35.82
N PRO A 54 -5.16 2.03 -36.09
CA PRO A 54 -5.11 0.59 -36.34
C PRO A 54 -4.26 0.19 -37.54
N GLY A 55 -4.12 1.07 -38.54
CA GLY A 55 -3.25 0.86 -39.70
C GLY A 55 -1.74 0.91 -39.42
N ALA A 56 -1.33 1.34 -38.22
CA ALA A 56 0.06 1.24 -37.77
C ALA A 56 0.39 -0.13 -37.14
N LYS A 57 -0.63 -0.96 -36.87
CA LYS A 57 -0.47 -2.28 -36.25
C LYS A 57 -0.49 -3.35 -37.34
N SER A 58 0.49 -4.25 -37.29
CA SER A 58 0.66 -5.26 -38.33
C SER A 58 -0.44 -6.33 -38.31
N ILE A 59 -0.57 -7.03 -39.44
CA ILE A 59 -1.53 -8.12 -39.66
C ILE A 59 -0.74 -9.35 -40.09
N VAL A 60 -0.97 -10.48 -39.43
CA VAL A 60 -0.29 -11.74 -39.74
C VAL A 60 -1.33 -12.80 -40.09
N VAL A 61 -1.21 -13.37 -41.29
CA VAL A 61 -2.10 -14.44 -41.75
C VAL A 61 -1.40 -15.77 -41.49
N VAL A 62 -2.06 -16.66 -40.75
CA VAL A 62 -1.55 -17.98 -40.36
C VAL A 62 -2.49 -19.05 -40.88
N ASP A 63 -1.92 -20.09 -41.47
CA ASP A 63 -2.66 -21.29 -41.84
C ASP A 63 -3.10 -22.03 -40.57
N ALA A 64 -4.40 -22.23 -40.40
CA ALA A 64 -4.95 -22.72 -39.14
C ALA A 64 -4.57 -24.18 -38.82
N GLU A 65 -4.23 -24.99 -39.83
CA GLU A 65 -3.87 -26.40 -39.66
C GLU A 65 -2.38 -26.56 -39.35
N SER A 66 -1.51 -25.85 -40.08
CA SER A 66 -0.06 -25.93 -39.88
C SER A 66 0.46 -25.03 -38.75
N GLY A 67 -0.25 -23.95 -38.43
CA GLY A 67 0.22 -22.92 -37.50
C GLY A 67 1.31 -22.01 -38.07
N GLU A 68 1.67 -22.18 -39.35
CA GLU A 68 2.73 -21.41 -40.01
C GLU A 68 2.15 -20.15 -40.69
N PRO A 69 2.87 -19.02 -40.65
CA PRO A 69 2.41 -17.82 -41.33
C PRO A 69 2.51 -17.94 -42.86
N VAL A 70 1.51 -17.39 -43.55
CA VAL A 70 1.38 -17.41 -44.99
C VAL A 70 2.41 -16.47 -45.62
N ARG A 71 3.23 -17.00 -46.53
CA ARG A 71 4.33 -16.25 -47.15
C ARG A 71 3.88 -14.99 -47.89
N ASN A 72 2.76 -15.05 -48.60
CA ASN A 72 2.26 -13.97 -49.44
C ASN A 72 0.94 -13.46 -48.86
N ALA A 73 1.01 -12.39 -48.08
CA ALA A 73 -0.14 -11.70 -47.51
C ALA A 73 0.08 -10.18 -47.55
N LEU A 74 -1.00 -9.41 -47.72
CA LEU A 74 -1.02 -7.96 -47.78
C LEU A 74 -2.27 -7.42 -47.10
N ALA A 75 -2.08 -6.58 -46.10
CA ALA A 75 -3.14 -5.69 -45.63
C ALA A 75 -3.24 -4.49 -46.59
N LEU A 76 -4.36 -4.35 -47.29
CA LEU A 76 -4.59 -3.26 -48.24
C LEU A 76 -5.20 -2.03 -47.56
N ARG A 77 -6.06 -2.26 -46.57
CA ARG A 77 -6.73 -1.23 -45.76
C ARG A 77 -6.94 -1.76 -44.36
N VAL A 78 -6.62 -0.98 -43.34
CA VAL A 78 -6.80 -1.34 -41.93
C VAL A 78 -7.34 -0.12 -41.19
N GLU A 79 -8.62 -0.16 -40.85
CA GLU A 79 -9.35 0.91 -40.18
C GLU A 79 -10.06 0.35 -38.94
N ASN A 80 -10.67 1.20 -38.10
CA ASN A 80 -11.32 0.75 -36.88
C ASN A 80 -12.50 -0.20 -37.15
N VAL A 81 -13.39 0.15 -38.09
CA VAL A 81 -14.58 -0.67 -38.38
C VAL A 81 -14.24 -1.96 -39.14
N SER A 82 -13.31 -1.91 -40.08
CA SER A 82 -12.96 -3.05 -40.92
C SER A 82 -11.55 -2.99 -41.50
N GLY A 83 -11.06 -4.11 -42.03
CA GLY A 83 -9.86 -4.15 -42.86
C GLY A 83 -9.97 -5.10 -44.04
N ASP A 84 -9.24 -4.80 -45.10
CA ASP A 84 -9.16 -5.56 -46.33
C ASP A 84 -7.80 -6.26 -46.42
N VAL A 85 -7.83 -7.58 -46.47
CA VAL A 85 -6.63 -8.43 -46.51
C VAL A 85 -6.67 -9.30 -47.76
N VAL A 86 -5.53 -9.39 -48.45
CA VAL A 86 -5.32 -10.34 -49.54
C VAL A 86 -4.19 -11.28 -49.19
N PHE A 87 -4.38 -12.57 -49.40
CA PHE A 87 -3.33 -13.57 -49.18
C PHE A 87 -3.39 -14.69 -50.22
N GLN A 88 -2.28 -15.39 -50.40
CA GLN A 88 -2.20 -16.58 -51.24
C GLN A 88 -2.52 -17.81 -50.38
N PRO A 89 -3.62 -18.54 -50.64
CA PRO A 89 -3.93 -19.77 -49.92
C PRO A 89 -2.84 -20.84 -50.07
N ASN A 90 -2.56 -21.56 -49.00
CA ASN A 90 -1.75 -22.78 -49.04
C ASN A 90 -2.56 -23.93 -49.69
N PRO A 91 -1.91 -24.84 -50.43
CA PRO A 91 -2.59 -25.98 -51.02
C PRO A 91 -3.31 -26.84 -49.97
N ASN A 92 -4.60 -27.12 -50.20
CA ASN A 92 -5.51 -27.87 -49.32
C ASN A 92 -5.90 -27.21 -47.99
N ALA A 93 -5.41 -26.00 -47.69
CA ALA A 93 -5.79 -25.28 -46.47
C ALA A 93 -7.01 -24.37 -46.72
N ALA A 94 -8.09 -24.62 -45.98
CA ALA A 94 -9.37 -23.91 -46.14
C ALA A 94 -9.62 -22.85 -45.06
N VAL A 95 -8.92 -22.92 -43.93
CA VAL A 95 -9.13 -22.07 -42.76
C VAL A 95 -7.84 -21.34 -42.40
N TYR A 96 -7.95 -20.04 -42.14
CA TYR A 96 -6.84 -19.16 -41.81
C TYR A 96 -7.17 -18.32 -40.58
N HIS A 97 -6.18 -18.10 -39.73
CA HIS A 97 -6.22 -17.16 -38.62
C HIS A 97 -5.53 -15.86 -39.06
N VAL A 98 -6.30 -14.78 -39.15
CA VAL A 98 -5.76 -13.44 -39.41
C VAL A 98 -5.60 -12.74 -38.08
N TYR A 99 -4.40 -12.80 -37.53
CA TYR A 99 -4.02 -12.14 -36.31
C TYR A 99 -3.85 -10.64 -36.51
N TYR A 100 -4.23 -9.87 -35.49
CA TYR A 100 -4.06 -8.43 -35.48
C TYR A 100 -3.55 -7.94 -34.14
N MET A 101 -2.84 -6.80 -34.19
CA MET A 101 -2.12 -6.25 -33.05
C MET A 101 -1.08 -7.23 -32.47
N PRO A 102 -0.20 -7.81 -33.31
CA PRO A 102 0.89 -8.60 -32.80
C PRO A 102 1.86 -7.68 -32.04
N TRP A 103 2.48 -8.22 -31.01
CA TRP A 103 3.22 -7.42 -30.03
C TRP A 103 4.51 -8.13 -29.61
N ALA A 104 5.46 -7.36 -29.08
CA ALA A 104 6.71 -7.86 -28.51
C ALA A 104 6.87 -7.40 -27.07
N SER A 105 7.46 -8.24 -26.22
CA SER A 105 7.67 -8.01 -24.79
C SER A 105 9.14 -8.13 -24.41
N THR A 106 9.60 -7.28 -23.49
CA THR A 106 10.92 -7.41 -22.83
C THR A 106 10.96 -8.45 -21.71
N GLY A 107 9.81 -9.04 -21.34
CA GLY A 107 9.69 -9.98 -20.22
C GLY A 107 9.92 -9.37 -18.83
N GLY A 108 9.89 -10.24 -17.82
CA GLY A 108 10.16 -9.88 -16.42
C GLY A 108 8.99 -9.22 -15.68
N HIS A 109 9.30 -8.63 -14.51
CA HIS A 109 8.31 -8.05 -13.60
C HIS A 109 7.86 -6.62 -13.95
N TYR A 110 8.54 -5.96 -14.87
CA TYR A 110 8.21 -4.62 -15.37
C TYR A 110 8.34 -4.61 -16.90
N PRO A 111 7.49 -5.38 -17.61
CA PRO A 111 7.64 -5.56 -19.04
C PRO A 111 7.32 -4.28 -19.81
N ARG A 112 8.06 -4.02 -20.88
CA ARG A 112 7.71 -3.04 -21.90
C ARG A 112 7.18 -3.78 -23.12
N ILE A 113 5.97 -3.42 -23.54
CA ILE A 113 5.36 -3.99 -24.75
C ILE A 113 5.27 -2.94 -25.84
N SER A 114 5.63 -3.36 -27.05
CA SER A 114 5.50 -2.59 -28.29
C SER A 114 4.73 -3.39 -29.33
N TYR A 115 4.21 -2.71 -30.35
CA TYR A 115 3.50 -3.32 -31.49
C TYR A 115 4.34 -3.17 -32.77
N PRO A 116 5.37 -4.02 -32.96
CA PRO A 116 6.23 -3.95 -34.14
C PRO A 116 5.51 -4.41 -35.42
N ASP A 117 6.12 -4.13 -36.57
CA ASP A 117 5.69 -4.72 -37.83
C ASP A 117 6.23 -6.14 -37.95
N LEU A 118 5.36 -7.12 -37.70
CA LEU A 118 5.65 -8.55 -37.77
C LEU A 118 5.03 -9.20 -39.01
N ALA A 119 4.50 -8.41 -39.94
CA ALA A 119 3.99 -8.93 -41.19
C ALA A 119 5.14 -9.55 -42.02
N ILE A 120 4.90 -10.73 -42.60
CA ILE A 120 5.86 -11.32 -43.53
C ILE A 120 5.90 -10.50 -44.82
N GLU A 121 7.09 -10.05 -45.21
CA GLU A 121 7.30 -9.36 -46.49
C GLU A 121 6.94 -10.31 -47.65
N PRO A 122 5.90 -10.00 -48.45
CA PRO A 122 5.48 -10.85 -49.55
C PRO A 122 6.45 -10.79 -50.72
N ASP A 123 6.37 -11.76 -51.64
CA ASP A 123 7.11 -11.69 -52.89
C ASP A 123 6.75 -10.41 -53.68
N ALA A 124 7.77 -9.62 -54.05
CA ALA A 124 7.58 -8.33 -54.67
C ALA A 124 6.90 -8.37 -56.05
N SER A 125 6.90 -9.52 -56.75
CA SER A 125 6.17 -9.70 -57.99
C SER A 125 4.69 -10.01 -57.73
N TRP A 126 4.41 -10.87 -56.75
CA TRP A 126 3.06 -11.16 -56.29
C TRP A 126 2.37 -9.92 -55.69
N ALA A 127 3.08 -9.16 -54.85
CA ALA A 127 2.53 -7.96 -54.26
C ALA A 127 2.15 -6.90 -55.30
N ARG A 128 2.95 -6.75 -56.37
CA ARG A 128 2.64 -5.85 -57.47
C ARG A 128 1.46 -6.33 -58.32
N SER A 129 1.34 -7.64 -58.56
CA SER A 129 0.21 -8.17 -59.32
C SER A 129 -1.09 -7.96 -58.56
N VAL A 130 -1.15 -8.31 -57.28
CA VAL A 130 -2.34 -8.12 -56.43
C VAL A 130 -2.74 -6.66 -56.31
N ARG A 131 -1.80 -5.73 -56.10
CA ARG A 131 -2.10 -4.28 -56.01
C ARG A 131 -2.65 -3.69 -57.31
N SER A 132 -2.48 -4.35 -58.44
CA SER A 132 -3.00 -3.91 -59.75
C SER A 132 -4.40 -4.44 -60.07
N LEU A 133 -4.88 -5.42 -59.31
CA LEU A 133 -6.20 -6.03 -59.48
C LEU A 133 -7.26 -5.27 -58.66
N SER A 134 -8.49 -5.20 -59.16
CA SER A 134 -9.61 -4.76 -58.34
C SER A 134 -9.97 -5.85 -57.34
N SER A 135 -10.45 -5.49 -56.15
CA SER A 135 -10.97 -6.45 -55.17
C SER A 135 -12.17 -7.25 -55.70
N THR A 136 -12.85 -6.76 -56.74
CA THR A 136 -13.93 -7.47 -57.45
C THR A 136 -13.42 -8.60 -58.34
N ASP A 137 -12.14 -8.57 -58.72
CA ASP A 137 -11.52 -9.52 -59.65
C ASP A 137 -10.86 -10.70 -58.92
N LEU A 138 -10.81 -10.64 -57.58
CA LEU A 138 -10.23 -11.68 -56.73
C LEU A 138 -11.33 -12.59 -56.15
N PRO A 139 -11.07 -13.91 -56.06
CA PRO A 139 -11.84 -14.83 -55.23
C PRO A 139 -12.09 -14.31 -53.82
N ARG A 140 -13.29 -14.56 -53.27
CA ARG A 140 -13.68 -14.07 -51.94
C ARG A 140 -13.52 -15.17 -50.90
N ALA A 141 -12.76 -14.85 -49.85
CA ALA A 141 -12.83 -15.56 -48.58
C ALA A 141 -13.82 -14.87 -47.64
N ARG A 142 -14.29 -15.57 -46.62
CA ARG A 142 -15.32 -15.10 -45.68
C ARG A 142 -14.82 -15.15 -44.25
N THR A 143 -14.94 -14.04 -43.53
CA THR A 143 -14.77 -14.02 -42.07
C THR A 143 -15.97 -14.70 -41.42
N THR A 144 -15.70 -15.64 -40.53
CA THR A 144 -16.71 -16.42 -39.81
C THR A 144 -16.78 -16.03 -38.34
N HIS A 145 -15.61 -15.83 -37.72
CA HIS A 145 -15.48 -15.49 -36.31
C HIS A 145 -14.44 -14.39 -36.12
N ILE A 146 -14.59 -13.62 -35.05
CA ILE A 146 -13.54 -12.80 -34.45
C ILE A 146 -13.35 -13.32 -33.04
N GLN A 147 -12.12 -13.70 -32.73
CA GLN A 147 -11.79 -14.38 -31.50
C GLN A 147 -10.73 -13.61 -30.70
N SER A 148 -10.91 -13.54 -29.39
CA SER A 148 -9.87 -13.18 -28.41
C SER A 148 -9.21 -14.44 -27.86
N VAL A 149 -7.99 -14.32 -27.34
CA VAL A 149 -7.22 -15.47 -26.82
C VAL A 149 -7.98 -16.22 -25.73
N ASN A 150 -8.72 -15.49 -24.90
CA ASN A 150 -9.66 -15.99 -23.91
C ASN A 150 -10.70 -14.89 -23.57
N GLU A 151 -11.62 -15.18 -22.66
CA GLU A 151 -12.69 -14.25 -22.24
C GLU A 151 -12.17 -12.94 -21.63
N PHE A 152 -11.08 -13.00 -20.86
CA PHE A 152 -10.50 -11.80 -20.24
C PHE A 152 -10.00 -10.78 -21.26
N HIS A 153 -9.48 -11.26 -22.40
CA HIS A 153 -9.06 -10.41 -23.51
C HIS A 153 -10.21 -10.08 -24.49
N SER A 154 -11.45 -10.46 -24.22
CA SER A 154 -12.55 -10.20 -25.15
C SER A 154 -12.88 -8.71 -25.23
N PHE A 155 -12.99 -8.18 -26.45
CA PHE A 155 -13.58 -6.85 -26.70
C PHE A 155 -15.11 -6.88 -26.73
N PHE A 156 -15.74 -8.04 -26.88
CA PHE A 156 -17.19 -8.13 -27.01
C PHE A 156 -17.86 -8.20 -25.63
N PRO A 157 -18.99 -7.51 -25.40
CA PRO A 157 -19.67 -6.59 -26.33
C PRO A 157 -19.27 -5.12 -26.18
N MET A 158 -18.62 -4.72 -25.08
CA MET A 158 -18.50 -3.31 -24.67
C MET A 158 -17.30 -2.55 -25.23
N GLU A 159 -16.43 -3.21 -26.00
CA GLU A 159 -15.25 -2.62 -26.68
C GLU A 159 -15.28 -2.85 -28.20
N VAL A 160 -16.44 -3.27 -28.71
CA VAL A 160 -16.74 -3.37 -30.13
C VAL A 160 -17.46 -2.09 -30.57
N ILE A 161 -16.85 -1.32 -31.46
CA ILE A 161 -17.37 0.01 -31.83
C ILE A 161 -18.58 -0.07 -32.77
N ALA A 162 -19.52 0.85 -32.57
CA ALA A 162 -20.51 1.19 -33.57
C ALA A 162 -19.83 1.80 -34.82
N THR A 163 -20.39 1.59 -36.00
CA THR A 163 -19.96 2.27 -37.22
C THR A 163 -20.30 3.77 -37.16
N HIS A 164 -19.75 4.55 -38.09
CA HIS A 164 -20.11 5.95 -38.23
C HIS A 164 -21.62 6.15 -38.45
N ASP A 165 -22.24 5.33 -39.29
CA ASP A 165 -23.67 5.44 -39.61
C ASP A 165 -24.53 5.02 -38.42
N GLU A 166 -24.15 3.94 -37.73
CA GLU A 166 -24.79 3.50 -36.49
C GLU A 166 -24.68 4.56 -35.38
N THR A 167 -23.51 5.21 -35.25
CA THR A 167 -23.28 6.30 -34.29
C THR A 167 -24.14 7.52 -34.62
N ALA A 168 -24.21 7.90 -35.89
CA ALA A 168 -25.05 9.00 -36.36
C ALA A 168 -26.54 8.71 -36.13
N GLU A 169 -26.97 7.47 -36.38
CA GLU A 169 -28.34 7.04 -36.10
C GLU A 169 -28.66 7.10 -34.60
N PHE A 170 -27.77 6.56 -33.75
CA PHE A 170 -27.90 6.61 -32.31
C PHE A 170 -28.03 8.06 -31.81
N MET A 171 -27.13 8.95 -32.22
CA MET A 171 -27.14 10.36 -31.81
C MET A 171 -28.28 11.16 -32.42
N SER A 172 -28.90 10.72 -33.52
CA SER A 172 -30.08 11.40 -34.09
C SER A 172 -31.31 11.34 -33.17
N ARG A 173 -31.33 10.39 -32.22
CA ARG A 173 -32.39 10.22 -31.22
C ARG A 173 -32.16 11.07 -29.97
N ALA A 174 -30.96 11.64 -29.82
CA ALA A 174 -30.58 12.47 -28.68
C ALA A 174 -31.28 13.84 -28.69
N THR A 175 -31.91 14.21 -27.57
CA THR A 175 -32.34 15.59 -27.31
C THR A 175 -31.21 16.42 -26.69
N ASP A 176 -31.21 17.74 -26.91
CA ASP A 176 -30.24 18.68 -26.34
C ASP A 176 -28.76 18.41 -26.68
N GLY A 177 -28.50 17.59 -27.71
CA GLY A 177 -27.15 17.29 -28.21
C GLY A 177 -26.38 16.22 -27.43
N TRP A 178 -27.04 15.46 -26.56
CA TRP A 178 -26.42 14.36 -25.81
C TRP A 178 -27.43 13.25 -25.49
N ALA A 179 -26.97 12.07 -25.10
CA ALA A 179 -27.83 10.93 -24.71
C ALA A 179 -27.52 10.43 -23.30
N LEU A 180 -28.50 9.81 -22.66
CA LEU A 180 -28.36 9.12 -21.38
C LEU A 180 -28.80 7.66 -21.58
N VAL A 181 -27.89 6.71 -21.37
CA VAL A 181 -28.14 5.29 -21.65
C VAL A 181 -28.08 4.46 -20.37
N PRO A 182 -29.13 3.71 -20.02
CA PRO A 182 -29.09 2.77 -18.92
C PRO A 182 -28.35 1.48 -19.32
N GLU A 183 -27.43 1.03 -18.48
CA GLU A 183 -26.64 -0.19 -18.70
C GLU A 183 -26.47 -1.01 -17.41
N HIS A 184 -26.49 -2.33 -17.56
CA HIS A 184 -26.32 -3.26 -16.45
C HIS A 184 -24.86 -3.37 -15.98
N ARG A 185 -24.70 -3.84 -14.74
CA ARG A 185 -23.40 -4.03 -14.08
C ARG A 185 -22.53 -5.15 -14.67
N ASP A 186 -23.14 -6.08 -15.40
CA ASP A 186 -22.47 -7.17 -16.15
C ASP A 186 -21.92 -6.72 -17.51
N CYS A 187 -22.32 -5.54 -17.99
CA CYS A 187 -21.75 -4.85 -19.13
C CYS A 187 -21.08 -3.51 -18.73
N PRO A 188 -20.00 -3.51 -17.91
CA PRO A 188 -19.26 -2.28 -17.58
C PRO A 188 -18.85 -1.53 -18.85
N VAL A 189 -19.12 -0.23 -18.91
CA VAL A 189 -18.68 0.60 -20.04
C VAL A 189 -17.18 0.82 -19.96
N ARG A 190 -16.48 0.47 -21.03
CA ARG A 190 -15.00 0.48 -21.08
C ARG A 190 -14.44 1.60 -21.95
N MET A 191 -15.08 1.87 -23.09
CA MET A 191 -14.64 2.86 -24.08
C MET A 191 -15.06 4.29 -23.69
N ARG A 192 -14.16 5.26 -23.86
CA ARG A 192 -14.40 6.69 -23.56
C ARG A 192 -14.68 7.55 -24.79
N HIS A 193 -14.37 7.04 -25.99
CA HIS A 193 -14.41 7.83 -27.23
C HIS A 193 -15.30 7.21 -28.33
N TYR A 194 -15.90 6.05 -28.04
CA TYR A 194 -16.73 5.33 -28.99
C TYR A 194 -17.99 4.82 -28.31
N ILE A 195 -19.08 4.83 -29.06
CA ILE A 195 -20.32 4.16 -28.66
C ILE A 195 -20.17 2.67 -28.96
N PRO A 196 -20.43 1.76 -28.01
CA PRO A 196 -20.50 0.34 -28.27
C PRO A 196 -21.58 0.00 -29.30
N GLN A 197 -21.27 -0.91 -30.20
CA GLN A 197 -22.25 -1.42 -31.16
C GLN A 197 -23.48 -2.02 -30.48
N HIS A 198 -23.28 -2.59 -29.29
CA HIS A 198 -24.33 -3.07 -28.40
C HIS A 198 -25.45 -2.04 -28.17
N TRP A 199 -25.13 -0.75 -28.08
CA TRP A 199 -26.14 0.31 -27.92
C TRP A 199 -26.82 0.72 -29.21
N ALA A 200 -26.10 0.70 -30.33
CA ALA A 200 -26.65 1.07 -31.63
C ALA A 200 -27.78 0.12 -32.07
N GLU A 201 -27.75 -1.15 -31.65
CA GLU A 201 -28.81 -2.13 -31.91
C GLU A 201 -30.02 -1.99 -30.99
N ARG A 202 -29.90 -1.28 -29.86
CA ARG A 202 -30.99 -1.11 -28.90
C ARG A 202 -32.03 -0.10 -29.40
N THR A 203 -33.29 -0.42 -29.15
CA THR A 203 -34.44 0.44 -29.50
C THR A 203 -35.09 1.08 -28.27
N ASP A 204 -34.95 0.47 -27.09
CA ASP A 204 -35.46 0.99 -25.81
C ASP A 204 -34.31 1.49 -24.92
N THR A 205 -34.31 2.79 -24.59
CA THR A 205 -33.25 3.46 -23.81
C THR A 205 -33.76 4.23 -22.59
N ASP A 206 -35.07 4.33 -22.38
CA ASP A 206 -35.63 5.26 -21.39
C ASP A 206 -35.98 4.59 -20.04
N VAL A 207 -35.89 3.25 -19.97
CA VAL A 207 -36.20 2.46 -18.78
C VAL A 207 -35.05 1.50 -18.48
N PHE A 208 -34.62 1.46 -17.23
CA PHE A 208 -33.74 0.42 -16.68
C PHE A 208 -34.59 -0.59 -15.90
N GLN A 209 -34.41 -1.88 -16.18
CA GLN A 209 -35.14 -2.95 -15.51
C GLN A 209 -34.17 -3.99 -14.96
N SER A 210 -34.33 -4.41 -13.71
CA SER A 210 -33.51 -5.49 -13.15
C SER A 210 -34.23 -6.26 -12.04
N HIS A 211 -33.69 -7.43 -11.71
CA HIS A 211 -34.11 -8.25 -10.58
C HIS A 211 -33.09 -8.10 -9.46
N VAL A 212 -33.58 -7.93 -8.25
CA VAL A 212 -32.74 -7.76 -7.05
C VAL A 212 -33.25 -8.63 -5.91
N LEU A 213 -32.34 -9.01 -5.02
CA LEU A 213 -32.66 -9.75 -3.81
C LEU A 213 -32.72 -8.81 -2.60
N ARG A 214 -33.38 -9.25 -1.53
CA ARG A 214 -33.36 -8.52 -0.26
C ARG A 214 -31.94 -8.47 0.30
N ASP A 215 -31.63 -7.38 1.00
CA ASP A 215 -30.30 -7.07 1.56
C ASP A 215 -29.20 -6.78 0.52
N GLU A 216 -29.47 -6.93 -0.79
CA GLU A 216 -28.44 -6.81 -1.84
C GLU A 216 -27.89 -5.39 -1.99
N SER A 217 -26.56 -5.29 -2.07
CA SER A 217 -25.86 -4.12 -2.59
C SER A 217 -25.88 -4.16 -4.12
N PHE A 218 -26.81 -3.42 -4.70
CA PHE A 218 -27.04 -3.39 -6.14
C PHE A 218 -26.34 -2.19 -6.77
N ALA A 219 -25.66 -2.42 -7.91
CA ALA A 219 -25.02 -1.38 -8.69
C ALA A 219 -25.46 -1.44 -10.15
N PHE A 220 -25.45 -0.30 -10.84
CA PHE A 220 -25.75 -0.20 -12.27
C PHE A 220 -25.22 1.12 -12.84
N GLN A 221 -25.33 1.32 -14.16
CA GLN A 221 -24.78 2.48 -14.84
C GLN A 221 -25.88 3.28 -15.55
N LEU A 222 -25.80 4.61 -15.47
CA LEU A 222 -26.37 5.49 -16.49
C LEU A 222 -25.23 6.24 -17.18
N VAL A 223 -25.24 6.27 -18.50
CA VAL A 223 -24.08 6.69 -19.28
C VAL A 223 -24.40 7.96 -20.03
N ALA A 224 -23.66 9.03 -19.75
CA ALA A 224 -23.75 10.28 -20.48
C ALA A 224 -22.89 10.21 -21.75
N VAL A 225 -23.52 10.35 -22.92
CA VAL A 225 -22.86 10.37 -24.23
C VAL A 225 -22.96 11.78 -24.79
N ALA A 226 -21.85 12.51 -24.79
CA ALA A 226 -21.78 13.87 -25.30
C ALA A 226 -21.71 13.88 -26.84
N GLY A 227 -22.51 14.73 -27.48
CA GLY A 227 -22.39 15.03 -28.90
C GLY A 227 -21.21 15.97 -29.19
N ASP A 228 -21.45 17.04 -29.95
CA ASP A 228 -20.40 17.98 -30.37
C ASP A 228 -20.04 19.05 -29.32
N ALA A 229 -20.61 18.96 -28.11
CA ALA A 229 -20.42 19.94 -27.06
C ALA A 229 -20.10 19.31 -25.69
N LEU A 230 -19.35 20.06 -24.89
CA LEU A 230 -19.09 19.76 -23.47
C LEU A 230 -20.41 19.67 -22.68
N LEU A 231 -20.50 18.66 -21.82
CA LEU A 231 -21.48 18.60 -20.72
C LEU A 231 -20.77 19.00 -19.43
N ASP A 232 -20.98 20.23 -19.00
CA ASP A 232 -20.37 20.79 -17.79
C ASP A 232 -21.27 20.56 -16.58
N ASP A 233 -20.67 20.37 -15.41
CA ASP A 233 -21.34 20.27 -14.10
C ASP A 233 -22.53 19.30 -14.09
N ILE A 234 -22.23 18.03 -14.31
CA ILE A 234 -23.21 16.95 -14.24
C ILE A 234 -23.77 16.86 -12.81
N ARG A 235 -25.09 16.93 -12.69
CA ARG A 235 -25.84 16.76 -11.43
C ARG A 235 -26.84 15.63 -11.56
N VAL A 236 -27.07 14.94 -10.44
CA VAL A 236 -27.96 13.78 -10.33
C VAL A 236 -29.03 14.06 -9.29
N ALA A 237 -30.27 13.73 -9.60
CA ALA A 237 -31.39 13.79 -8.67
C ALA A 237 -32.19 12.48 -8.70
N PHE A 238 -32.67 12.07 -7.52
CA PHE A 238 -33.48 10.87 -7.32
C PHE A 238 -34.92 11.27 -6.96
N ALA A 239 -35.91 10.58 -7.53
CA ALA A 239 -37.32 10.78 -7.22
C ALA A 239 -38.09 9.46 -7.29
N GLY A 240 -39.25 9.37 -6.64
CA GLY A 240 -40.17 8.23 -6.77
C GLY A 240 -39.78 6.94 -6.01
N PHE A 241 -38.52 6.78 -5.62
CA PHE A 241 -38.07 5.61 -4.85
C PHE A 241 -38.68 5.53 -3.44
N PRO A 242 -38.82 4.32 -2.87
CA PRO A 242 -39.16 4.14 -1.46
C PRO A 242 -38.27 4.97 -0.53
N ALA A 243 -38.86 5.52 0.55
CA ALA A 243 -38.15 6.42 1.46
C ALA A 243 -36.89 5.77 2.07
N GLU A 244 -37.00 4.49 2.42
CA GLU A 244 -35.93 3.64 2.95
C GLU A 244 -34.74 3.45 1.99
N TRP A 245 -34.96 3.57 0.67
CA TRP A 245 -33.88 3.41 -0.32
C TRP A 245 -33.06 4.70 -0.48
N ASN A 246 -33.66 5.85 -0.20
CA ASN A 246 -32.99 7.15 -0.39
C ASN A 246 -31.77 7.34 0.51
N GLU A 247 -31.66 6.60 1.62
CA GLU A 247 -30.52 6.68 2.53
C GLU A 247 -29.26 5.99 1.97
N THR A 248 -29.43 5.04 1.04
CA THR A 248 -28.34 4.24 0.47
C THR A 248 -28.11 4.52 -1.02
N LEU A 249 -29.05 5.19 -1.69
CA LEU A 249 -28.89 5.66 -3.07
C LEU A 249 -27.72 6.63 -3.23
N THR A 250 -26.84 6.34 -4.18
CA THR A 250 -25.68 7.19 -4.48
C THR A 250 -25.31 7.14 -5.96
N CYS A 251 -24.74 8.23 -6.47
CA CYS A 251 -23.95 8.21 -7.70
C CYS A 251 -22.47 8.37 -7.32
N PHE A 252 -21.68 7.31 -7.48
CA PHE A 252 -20.28 7.30 -7.06
C PHE A 252 -19.46 8.37 -7.79
N ASN A 253 -19.77 8.70 -9.03
CA ASN A 253 -19.03 9.69 -9.81
C ASN A 253 -19.22 11.13 -9.31
N CYS A 254 -20.39 11.46 -8.75
CA CYS A 254 -20.73 12.83 -8.33
C CYS A 254 -20.29 13.15 -6.89
N GLY A 255 -19.84 12.17 -6.11
CA GLY A 255 -19.43 12.37 -4.73
C GLY A 255 -19.35 11.07 -3.95
N GLY A 256 -19.20 11.19 -2.64
CA GLY A 256 -19.10 10.04 -1.76
C GLY A 256 -18.61 10.38 -0.36
N THR A 257 -17.97 9.41 0.25
CA THR A 257 -17.29 9.55 1.54
C THR A 257 -15.79 9.37 1.32
N ASN A 258 -14.96 10.29 1.81
CA ASN A 258 -13.50 10.21 1.67
C ASN A 258 -12.90 9.21 2.68
N GLU A 259 -11.58 9.04 2.66
CA GLU A 259 -10.83 8.15 3.55
C GLU A 259 -10.84 8.56 5.03
N LYS A 260 -11.34 9.76 5.34
CA LYS A 260 -11.53 10.29 6.71
C LYS A 260 -12.96 10.13 7.22
N GLY A 261 -13.86 9.57 6.41
CA GLY A 261 -15.27 9.45 6.76
C GLY A 261 -16.10 10.71 6.46
N GLU A 262 -15.53 11.71 5.78
CA GLU A 262 -16.21 12.98 5.47
C GLU A 262 -16.89 12.92 4.10
N ARG A 263 -18.08 13.52 4.00
CA ARG A 263 -18.82 13.62 2.73
C ARG A 263 -18.17 14.63 1.79
N PHE A 264 -18.14 14.32 0.50
CA PHE A 264 -17.67 15.23 -0.54
C PHE A 264 -18.52 15.12 -1.81
N GLU A 265 -18.45 16.18 -2.63
CA GLU A 265 -19.04 16.23 -3.97
C GLU A 265 -17.93 16.47 -5.01
N LYS A 266 -18.18 16.07 -6.25
CA LYS A 266 -17.28 16.29 -7.38
C LYS A 266 -18.00 17.07 -8.48
N ASP A 267 -17.27 18.00 -9.08
CA ASP A 267 -17.67 18.60 -10.34
C ASP A 267 -17.28 17.64 -11.48
N VAL A 268 -18.28 17.01 -12.10
CA VAL A 268 -18.10 16.06 -13.19
C VAL A 268 -18.41 16.76 -14.52
N SER A 269 -17.50 16.66 -15.48
CA SER A 269 -17.66 17.19 -16.84
C SER A 269 -17.36 16.12 -17.88
N VAL A 270 -18.12 16.11 -18.98
CA VAL A 270 -17.97 15.16 -20.08
C VAL A 270 -17.54 15.93 -21.33
N PRO A 271 -16.30 15.76 -21.83
CA PRO A 271 -15.83 16.43 -23.04
C PRO A 271 -16.71 16.12 -24.25
N ALA A 272 -16.69 17.02 -25.25
CA ALA A 272 -17.38 16.77 -26.52
C ALA A 272 -16.90 15.45 -27.16
N GLY A 273 -17.83 14.64 -27.64
CA GLY A 273 -17.59 13.33 -28.24
C GLY A 273 -17.20 12.23 -27.25
N ALA A 274 -17.22 12.50 -25.95
CA ALA A 274 -16.85 11.51 -24.94
C ALA A 274 -18.05 10.74 -24.38
N VAL A 275 -17.75 9.56 -23.87
CA VAL A 275 -18.65 8.66 -23.14
C VAL A 275 -18.23 8.64 -21.68
N GLN A 276 -19.15 8.97 -20.78
CA GLN A 276 -18.92 8.97 -19.33
C GLN A 276 -19.96 8.07 -18.63
N PRO A 277 -19.58 6.87 -18.17
CA PRO A 277 -20.43 6.09 -17.29
C PRO A 277 -20.53 6.77 -15.92
N LEU A 278 -21.76 6.84 -15.39
CA LEU A 278 -22.05 7.22 -14.02
C LEU A 278 -22.55 5.96 -13.30
N TRP A 279 -21.81 5.52 -12.28
CA TRP A 279 -22.14 4.35 -11.49
C TRP A 279 -23.04 4.73 -10.33
N PHE A 280 -24.12 3.97 -10.18
CA PHE A 280 -25.11 4.11 -9.13
C PHE A 280 -25.04 2.91 -8.20
N GLY A 281 -25.26 3.16 -6.91
CA GLY A 281 -25.37 2.14 -5.88
C GLY A 281 -26.65 2.31 -5.08
N LEU A 282 -27.24 1.19 -4.67
CA LEU A 282 -28.42 1.09 -3.81
C LEU A 282 -28.30 -0.16 -2.96
N ARG A 283 -28.57 -0.07 -1.65
CA ARG A 283 -28.77 -1.26 -0.82
C ARG A 283 -30.26 -1.52 -0.66
N ILE A 284 -30.72 -2.69 -1.09
CA ILE A 284 -32.09 -3.13 -0.88
C ILE A 284 -32.25 -3.50 0.61
N PRO A 285 -33.24 -2.98 1.33
CA PRO A 285 -33.48 -3.35 2.72
C PRO A 285 -33.66 -4.86 2.91
N GLU A 286 -33.17 -5.39 4.03
CA GLU A 286 -33.28 -6.80 4.38
C GLU A 286 -34.76 -7.25 4.48
N ASP A 287 -35.63 -6.37 4.98
CA ASP A 287 -37.04 -6.60 5.22
C ASP A 287 -37.95 -6.09 4.09
N GLN A 288 -37.38 -5.76 2.93
CA GLN A 288 -38.14 -5.30 1.77
C GLN A 288 -39.18 -6.35 1.32
N SER A 289 -40.44 -5.94 1.15
CA SER A 289 -41.45 -6.83 0.57
C SER A 289 -41.16 -7.14 -0.90
N SER A 290 -41.41 -8.36 -1.35
CA SER A 290 -41.26 -8.69 -2.78
C SER A 290 -42.27 -7.95 -3.64
N GLY A 291 -41.89 -7.67 -4.89
CA GLY A 291 -42.72 -6.94 -5.85
C GLY A 291 -41.93 -5.96 -6.70
N MET A 292 -42.65 -5.25 -7.57
CA MET A 292 -42.09 -4.23 -8.45
C MET A 292 -42.04 -2.88 -7.75
N TYR A 293 -40.86 -2.24 -7.79
CA TYR A 293 -40.63 -0.89 -7.30
C TYR A 293 -40.08 -0.02 -8.42
N GLU A 294 -40.59 1.20 -8.52
CA GLU A 294 -40.20 2.15 -9.54
C GLU A 294 -39.67 3.44 -8.88
N GLY A 295 -38.66 4.03 -9.51
CA GLY A 295 -38.17 5.37 -9.22
C GLY A 295 -37.62 6.02 -10.47
N GLU A 296 -37.20 7.26 -10.35
CA GLU A 296 -36.68 8.07 -11.45
C GLU A 296 -35.32 8.63 -11.06
N ILE A 297 -34.38 8.55 -12.00
CA ILE A 297 -33.07 9.20 -11.89
C ILE A 297 -32.96 10.24 -12.98
N THR A 298 -32.77 11.50 -12.58
CA THR A 298 -32.57 12.62 -13.49
C THR A 298 -31.11 13.03 -13.48
N VAL A 299 -30.49 13.03 -14.67
CA VAL A 299 -29.15 13.59 -14.90
C VAL A 299 -29.29 14.91 -15.64
N SER A 300 -28.70 15.96 -15.12
CA SER A 300 -28.69 17.28 -15.75
C SER A 300 -27.28 17.78 -16.01
N ALA A 301 -27.11 18.52 -17.09
CA ALA A 301 -25.88 19.21 -17.43
C ALA A 301 -26.16 20.72 -17.50
N ARG A 302 -25.22 21.53 -17.00
CA ARG A 302 -25.35 22.99 -16.96
C ARG A 302 -25.61 23.52 -18.37
N GLU A 303 -26.69 24.30 -18.52
CA GLU A 303 -27.11 24.90 -19.81
C GLU A 303 -27.39 23.89 -20.94
N ARG A 304 -27.59 22.61 -20.61
CA ARG A 304 -27.78 21.51 -21.57
C ARG A 304 -28.98 20.61 -21.23
N GLY A 305 -29.89 21.10 -20.38
CA GLY A 305 -31.12 20.40 -20.02
C GLY A 305 -30.88 19.21 -19.08
N SER A 306 -31.88 18.33 -19.02
CA SER A 306 -31.89 17.14 -18.16
C SER A 306 -32.54 15.97 -18.86
N LYS A 307 -32.11 14.76 -18.52
CA LYS A 307 -32.70 13.50 -18.98
C LYS A 307 -33.07 12.65 -17.78
N THR A 308 -34.19 11.97 -17.87
CA THR A 308 -34.71 11.11 -16.80
C THR A 308 -34.81 9.69 -17.31
N VAL A 309 -34.34 8.74 -16.51
CA VAL A 309 -34.52 7.30 -16.72
C VAL A 309 -35.40 6.75 -15.61
N VAL A 310 -36.41 5.96 -15.99
CA VAL A 310 -37.22 5.20 -15.04
C VAL A 310 -36.45 3.95 -14.65
N VAL A 311 -36.27 3.73 -13.35
CA VAL A 311 -35.61 2.55 -12.78
C VAL A 311 -36.68 1.66 -12.16
N SER A 312 -36.85 0.46 -12.71
CA SER A 312 -37.83 -0.53 -12.29
C SER A 312 -37.11 -1.77 -11.76
N LEU A 313 -37.21 -2.02 -10.46
CA LEU A 313 -36.56 -3.14 -9.79
C LEU A 313 -37.61 -4.12 -9.27
N GLU A 314 -37.51 -5.38 -9.70
CA GLU A 314 -38.30 -6.47 -9.12
C GLU A 314 -37.53 -7.06 -7.94
N VAL A 315 -38.02 -6.81 -6.73
CA VAL A 315 -37.48 -7.42 -5.51
C VAL A 315 -38.06 -8.83 -5.40
N GLU A 316 -37.23 -9.85 -5.52
CA GLU A 316 -37.66 -11.24 -5.40
C GLU A 316 -37.84 -11.66 -3.93
N ASP A 317 -38.37 -12.87 -3.71
CA ASP A 317 -38.55 -13.42 -2.36
C ASP A 317 -37.24 -13.84 -1.67
N GLY A 318 -36.15 -13.96 -2.44
CA GLY A 318 -34.84 -14.34 -1.94
C GLY A 318 -34.11 -13.22 -1.20
N ARG A 319 -33.13 -13.61 -0.38
CA ARG A 319 -32.23 -12.72 0.36
C ARG A 319 -30.79 -13.14 0.14
N VAL A 320 -29.89 -12.19 -0.06
CA VAL A 320 -28.44 -12.45 -0.04
C VAL A 320 -27.85 -12.30 1.36
N ALA A 321 -26.82 -13.08 1.66
CA ALA A 321 -25.99 -12.84 2.84
C ALA A 321 -25.04 -11.67 2.59
N ASN A 322 -24.59 -10.98 3.64
CA ASN A 322 -23.52 -9.98 3.58
C ASN A 322 -23.65 -8.97 2.43
N ALA A 323 -24.88 -8.53 2.13
CA ALA A 323 -25.20 -7.66 1.00
C ALA A 323 -24.73 -8.14 -0.40
N GLY A 324 -24.44 -9.43 -0.57
CA GLY A 324 -23.95 -10.03 -1.81
C GLY A 324 -22.47 -9.81 -2.08
N TYR A 325 -21.68 -9.43 -1.07
CA TYR A 325 -20.24 -9.19 -1.21
C TYR A 325 -19.44 -10.45 -1.58
N GLU A 326 -20.03 -11.65 -1.52
CA GLU A 326 -19.45 -12.89 -2.05
C GLU A 326 -19.34 -12.90 -3.58
N PHE A 327 -20.11 -12.05 -4.27
CA PHE A 327 -20.22 -12.02 -5.74
C PHE A 327 -19.70 -10.69 -6.32
N PRO A 328 -18.38 -10.40 -6.24
CA PRO A 328 -17.82 -9.15 -6.72
C PRO A 328 -17.97 -8.93 -8.23
N GLU A 329 -18.15 -9.98 -9.03
CA GLU A 329 -18.49 -9.90 -10.45
C GLU A 329 -19.81 -9.16 -10.72
N LEU A 330 -20.70 -9.11 -9.71
CA LEU A 330 -21.94 -8.34 -9.73
C LEU A 330 -21.77 -6.91 -9.18
N GLN A 331 -20.52 -6.43 -9.06
CA GLN A 331 -20.17 -5.06 -8.64
C GLN A 331 -20.70 -4.68 -7.25
N THR A 332 -21.02 -5.66 -6.40
CA THR A 332 -21.69 -5.45 -5.10
C THR A 332 -20.84 -4.63 -4.14
N ARG A 333 -19.51 -4.74 -4.25
CA ARG A 333 -18.54 -4.08 -3.38
C ARG A 333 -18.22 -2.64 -3.76
N LEU A 334 -18.81 -2.08 -4.83
CA LEU A 334 -18.74 -0.64 -5.08
C LEU A 334 -19.26 0.18 -3.89
N ALA A 335 -20.19 -0.37 -3.11
CA ALA A 335 -20.66 0.24 -1.87
C ALA A 335 -19.52 0.52 -0.86
N TRP A 336 -18.47 -0.30 -0.86
CA TRP A 336 -17.33 -0.15 0.05
C TRP A 336 -16.54 1.13 -0.17
N LEU A 337 -16.61 1.73 -1.37
CA LEU A 337 -15.99 3.04 -1.65
C LEU A 337 -16.49 4.12 -0.69
N ASN A 338 -17.71 4.00 -0.16
CA ASN A 338 -18.27 4.97 0.78
C ASN A 338 -18.27 4.47 2.23
N SER A 339 -17.57 3.37 2.54
CA SER A 339 -17.54 2.80 3.89
C SER A 339 -16.84 3.71 4.91
N THR A 340 -17.37 3.71 6.14
CA THR A 340 -16.82 4.42 7.30
C THR A 340 -16.36 3.47 8.40
N VAL A 341 -16.20 2.17 8.14
CA VAL A 341 -15.73 1.24 9.18
C VAL A 341 -14.34 1.62 9.71
N GLY A 342 -14.10 1.29 10.98
CA GLY A 342 -12.87 1.61 11.70
C GLY A 342 -12.65 3.10 11.98
N THR A 343 -13.62 3.98 11.70
CA THR A 343 -13.49 5.43 11.96
C THR A 343 -13.91 5.86 13.36
N ASP A 344 -14.37 4.94 14.21
CA ASP A 344 -14.78 5.25 15.58
C ASP A 344 -13.59 5.82 16.39
N PRO A 345 -13.60 7.11 16.75
CA PRO A 345 -12.49 7.73 17.49
C PRO A 345 -12.42 7.30 18.95
N ASP A 346 -13.41 6.50 19.42
CA ASP A 346 -13.49 5.94 20.77
C ASP A 346 -13.00 4.48 20.86
N HIS A 347 -12.70 3.83 19.72
CA HIS A 347 -12.03 2.53 19.70
C HIS A 347 -10.56 2.68 20.09
N ILE A 348 -10.15 1.99 21.15
CA ILE A 348 -8.77 2.03 21.67
C ILE A 348 -8.19 0.64 21.60
N LEU A 349 -7.17 0.48 20.76
CA LEU A 349 -6.47 -0.77 20.56
C LEU A 349 -5.65 -1.16 21.79
N GLU A 350 -5.67 -2.44 22.17
CA GLU A 350 -4.77 -2.94 23.20
C GLU A 350 -3.30 -2.93 22.70
N PRO A 351 -2.32 -2.69 23.58
CA PRO A 351 -2.43 -2.43 25.02
C PRO A 351 -2.58 -0.92 25.35
N PHE A 352 -2.93 -0.08 24.39
CA PHE A 352 -3.07 1.36 24.64
C PHE A 352 -4.23 1.67 25.58
N VAL A 353 -4.18 2.85 26.19
CA VAL A 353 -5.21 3.33 27.11
C VAL A 353 -5.73 4.69 26.62
N PRO A 354 -6.99 5.05 26.93
CA PRO A 354 -7.54 6.37 26.60
C PRO A 354 -6.65 7.51 27.09
N VAL A 355 -6.74 8.65 26.39
CA VAL A 355 -6.08 9.88 26.85
C VAL A 355 -6.75 10.36 28.12
N SER A 356 -5.96 10.53 29.19
CA SER A 356 -6.42 11.07 30.47
C SER A 356 -5.93 12.50 30.67
N ILE A 357 -6.82 13.38 31.13
CA ILE A 357 -6.57 14.82 31.29
C ILE A 357 -6.66 15.19 32.77
N ASP A 358 -5.60 15.79 33.31
CA ASP A 358 -5.59 16.45 34.63
C ASP A 358 -5.02 17.87 34.48
N GLY A 359 -5.92 18.85 34.27
CA GLY A 359 -5.55 20.23 33.96
C GLY A 359 -4.75 20.33 32.66
N HIS A 360 -3.45 20.63 32.78
CA HIS A 360 -2.50 20.71 31.66
C HIS A 360 -1.58 19.48 31.57
N SER A 361 -1.87 18.44 32.34
CA SER A 361 -1.17 17.16 32.29
C SER A 361 -1.98 16.13 31.53
N LEU A 362 -1.40 15.56 30.47
CA LEU A 362 -2.03 14.58 29.60
C LEU A 362 -1.28 13.26 29.71
N SER A 363 -1.98 12.18 30.07
CA SER A 363 -1.40 10.85 30.24
C SER A 363 -1.96 9.86 29.22
N ILE A 364 -1.08 9.02 28.72
CA ILE A 364 -1.32 7.92 27.76
C ILE A 364 -0.48 6.72 28.21
N LEU A 365 -0.55 5.58 27.52
CA LEU A 365 0.20 4.37 27.89
C LEU A 365 1.69 4.70 28.09
N GLY A 366 2.20 4.58 29.31
CA GLY A 366 3.63 4.74 29.61
C GLY A 366 4.22 6.15 29.41
N ARG A 367 3.41 7.18 29.07
CA ARG A 367 3.90 8.57 28.94
C ARG A 367 2.98 9.60 29.57
N ARG A 368 3.56 10.73 29.95
CA ARG A 368 2.83 11.94 30.36
C ARG A 368 3.43 13.19 29.73
N VAL A 369 2.58 14.03 29.16
CA VAL A 369 2.94 15.35 28.61
C VAL A 369 2.37 16.41 29.53
N ASN A 370 3.24 17.26 30.08
CA ASN A 370 2.83 18.44 30.82
C ASN A 370 2.96 19.64 29.90
N LEU A 371 1.89 20.41 29.72
CA LEU A 371 1.89 21.57 28.83
C LEU A 371 2.22 22.87 29.59
N ALA A 372 3.01 23.73 28.98
CA ALA A 372 3.32 25.06 29.47
C ALA A 372 2.18 26.05 29.16
N ALA A 373 2.20 27.24 29.76
CA ALA A 373 1.21 28.29 29.49
C ALA A 373 1.13 28.71 28.00
N SER A 374 2.20 28.48 27.23
CA SER A 374 2.23 28.72 25.78
C SER A 374 1.36 27.76 24.97
N GLY A 375 1.03 26.59 25.53
CA GLY A 375 0.41 25.47 24.82
C GLY A 375 1.39 24.45 24.27
N LEU A 376 2.71 24.68 24.35
CA LEU A 376 3.75 23.69 23.98
C LEU A 376 4.16 22.86 25.21
N PRO A 377 4.84 21.72 25.03
CA PRO A 377 5.25 20.86 26.15
C PRO A 377 6.25 21.57 27.08
N ASP A 378 5.93 21.60 28.37
CA ASP A 378 6.85 21.96 29.46
C ASP A 378 7.82 20.80 29.76
N ASN A 379 7.28 19.58 29.82
CA ASN A 379 8.04 18.34 29.96
C ASN A 379 7.30 17.16 29.32
N ILE A 380 8.07 16.16 28.90
CA ILE A 380 7.60 14.84 28.46
C ILE A 380 8.25 13.80 29.37
N LEU A 381 7.43 12.96 29.97
CA LEU A 381 7.83 11.94 30.93
C LEU A 381 7.59 10.54 30.34
N SER A 382 8.58 9.65 30.45
CA SER A 382 8.48 8.23 30.11
C SER A 382 8.42 7.38 31.38
N TYR A 383 7.58 6.36 31.39
CA TYR A 383 7.53 5.34 32.44
C TYR A 383 8.10 3.99 31.96
N PHE A 384 8.58 3.89 30.72
CA PHE A 384 9.20 2.65 30.24
C PHE A 384 10.52 2.41 30.95
N THR A 385 10.80 1.15 31.27
CA THR A 385 12.12 0.78 31.80
C THR A 385 13.11 0.46 30.67
N PRO A 386 14.43 0.50 30.92
CA PRO A 386 15.45 0.09 29.95
C PRO A 386 15.31 -1.36 29.43
N GLU A 387 14.63 -2.24 30.18
CA GLU A 387 14.28 -3.60 29.72
C GLU A 387 13.09 -3.62 28.75
N LEU A 388 12.32 -2.54 28.64
CA LEU A 388 11.16 -2.35 27.75
C LEU A 388 9.96 -3.27 27.99
N THR A 389 10.02 -4.19 28.95
CA THR A 389 9.00 -5.23 29.18
C THR A 389 7.93 -4.81 30.19
N TYR A 390 8.13 -3.71 30.91
CA TYR A 390 7.19 -3.19 31.90
C TYR A 390 7.34 -1.68 32.08
N LEU A 391 6.41 -1.09 32.84
CA LEU A 391 6.42 0.31 33.21
C LEU A 391 6.87 0.47 34.67
N ALA A 392 7.70 1.48 34.94
CA ALA A 392 8.09 1.89 36.28
C ALA A 392 7.00 2.73 36.95
N ASP A 393 7.04 2.82 38.29
CA ASP A 393 6.17 3.71 39.06
C ASP A 393 6.62 5.18 38.98
N GLU A 394 7.93 5.42 38.91
CA GLU A 394 8.54 6.74 38.82
C GLU A 394 8.89 7.09 37.37
N PRO A 395 8.54 8.30 36.88
CA PRO A 395 8.85 8.70 35.53
C PRO A 395 10.29 9.16 35.35
N ASP A 396 10.79 8.97 34.13
CA ASP A 396 12.05 9.53 33.65
C ASP A 396 11.79 10.66 32.64
N PRO A 397 12.27 11.90 32.90
CA PRO A 397 12.10 13.02 31.97
C PRO A 397 12.88 12.82 30.66
N LEU A 398 12.31 13.36 29.57
CA LEU A 398 12.94 13.37 28.25
C LEU A 398 13.51 14.76 27.90
N LEU A 399 12.77 15.82 28.24
CA LEU A 399 13.17 17.20 27.94
C LEU A 399 14.07 17.76 29.04
N ALA A 400 15.19 18.34 28.66
CA ALA A 400 16.02 19.11 29.58
C ALA A 400 15.52 20.56 29.74
N ARG A 401 14.76 21.07 28.76
CA ARG A 401 14.13 22.40 28.80
C ARG A 401 12.75 22.37 28.10
N PRO A 402 11.77 23.19 28.54
CA PRO A 402 10.49 23.35 27.86
C PRO A 402 10.61 23.71 26.38
N LEU A 403 9.69 23.23 25.55
CA LEU A 403 9.61 23.64 24.15
C LEU A 403 9.07 25.08 24.06
N ALA A 404 9.68 25.87 23.19
CA ALA A 404 9.22 27.21 22.84
C ALA A 404 9.52 27.51 21.38
N LEU A 405 8.57 28.12 20.67
CA LEU A 405 8.87 28.76 19.39
C LEU A 405 9.41 30.17 19.66
N GLU A 406 10.70 30.36 19.50
CA GLU A 406 11.37 31.64 19.76
C GLU A 406 11.49 32.46 18.47
N VAL A 407 11.02 33.71 18.52
CA VAL A 407 11.20 34.67 17.42
C VAL A 407 12.28 35.67 17.82
N ILE A 408 13.40 35.71 17.11
CA ILE A 408 14.55 36.55 17.44
C ILE A 408 14.47 37.86 16.66
N VAL A 409 14.45 39.00 17.35
CA VAL A 409 14.39 40.33 16.74
C VAL A 409 15.39 41.27 17.43
N GLY A 410 16.31 41.83 16.67
CA GLY A 410 17.38 42.68 17.20
C GLY A 410 18.33 41.91 18.13
N GLY A 411 18.57 40.63 17.83
CA GLY A 411 19.45 39.72 18.57
C GLY A 411 18.88 39.23 19.90
N ARG A 412 17.57 39.36 20.14
CA ARG A 412 16.91 38.90 21.37
C ARG A 412 15.59 38.18 21.08
N PRO A 413 15.22 37.14 21.85
CA PRO A 413 13.90 36.53 21.75
C PRO A 413 12.79 37.52 22.10
N GLU A 414 11.72 37.50 21.31
CA GLU A 414 10.45 38.17 21.63
C GLU A 414 9.84 37.56 22.88
N ARG A 415 9.23 38.42 23.69
CA ARG A 415 8.50 37.98 24.88
C ARG A 415 7.01 37.91 24.55
N PHE A 416 6.48 36.68 24.55
CA PHE A 416 5.05 36.44 24.41
C PHE A 416 4.36 36.40 25.77
N GLU A 417 3.14 36.91 25.81
CA GLU A 417 2.17 36.76 26.89
C GLU A 417 1.08 35.81 26.44
N SER A 418 0.83 34.77 27.23
CA SER A 418 -0.17 33.74 26.95
C SER A 418 -1.52 34.10 27.56
N ALA A 419 -2.59 33.96 26.80
CA ALA A 419 -3.96 34.24 27.26
C ALA A 419 -4.56 33.11 28.14
N GLY A 420 -3.81 32.02 28.34
CA GLY A 420 -4.31 30.78 28.95
C GLY A 420 -5.14 29.95 27.98
N TYR A 421 -5.35 28.67 28.31
CA TYR A 421 -6.16 27.74 27.52
C TYR A 421 -6.68 26.60 28.41
N GLU A 422 -7.68 25.90 27.90
CA GLU A 422 -8.21 24.67 28.48
C GLU A 422 -7.97 23.52 27.52
N VAL A 423 -7.68 22.34 28.06
CA VAL A 423 -7.61 21.12 27.27
C VAL A 423 -8.99 20.48 27.23
N GLN A 424 -9.44 20.13 26.04
CA GLN A 424 -10.72 19.48 25.76
C GLN A 424 -10.49 18.02 25.40
N GLN A 425 -11.27 17.13 26.01
CA GLN A 425 -11.41 15.75 25.53
C GLN A 425 -12.28 15.77 24.26
N GLU A 426 -11.72 15.43 23.11
CA GLU A 426 -12.45 15.35 21.83
C GLU A 426 -13.11 13.97 21.66
N SER A 427 -12.38 12.91 22.00
CA SER A 427 -12.85 11.52 22.10
C SER A 427 -12.03 10.80 23.17
N ARG A 428 -12.36 9.55 23.54
CA ARG A 428 -11.51 8.71 24.42
C ARG A 428 -10.07 8.63 23.93
N GLY A 429 -9.89 8.62 22.61
CA GLY A 429 -8.58 8.51 21.97
C GLY A 429 -7.81 9.81 21.77
N ARG A 430 -8.44 10.98 21.99
CA ARG A 430 -7.84 12.27 21.60
C ARG A 430 -8.21 13.43 22.52
N ALA A 431 -7.19 14.22 22.89
CA ALA A 431 -7.34 15.51 23.57
C ALA A 431 -6.81 16.65 22.68
N ARG A 432 -7.44 17.83 22.75
CA ARG A 432 -7.07 19.01 21.95
C ARG A 432 -7.08 20.28 22.78
N TRP A 433 -6.30 21.28 22.38
CA TRP A 433 -6.31 22.62 22.96
C TRP A 433 -5.89 23.67 21.94
N THR A 434 -6.27 24.91 22.23
CA THR A 434 -5.83 26.08 21.47
C THR A 434 -5.29 27.11 22.45
N ALA A 435 -4.03 27.52 22.27
CA ALA A 435 -3.39 28.56 23.06
C ALA A 435 -3.11 29.80 22.21
N GLU A 436 -3.53 30.96 22.70
CA GLU A 436 -3.25 32.26 22.09
C GLU A 436 -2.12 32.96 22.84
N ASN A 437 -1.10 33.36 22.10
CA ASN A 437 0.10 34.00 22.60
C ASN A 437 0.32 35.31 21.83
N SER A 438 0.66 36.40 22.51
CA SER A 438 0.86 37.68 21.83
C SER A 438 2.05 38.45 22.35
N SER A 439 2.65 39.26 21.50
CA SER A 439 3.62 40.28 21.88
C SER A 439 3.19 41.62 21.29
N GLY A 440 3.93 42.69 21.57
CA GLY A 440 3.68 43.97 20.91
C GLY A 440 3.92 43.96 19.38
N ARG A 441 4.45 42.89 18.79
CA ARG A 441 4.80 42.77 17.36
C ARG A 441 4.10 41.63 16.64
N LEU A 442 3.72 40.57 17.36
CA LEU A 442 3.32 39.30 16.78
C LEU A 442 2.11 38.73 17.52
N SER A 443 1.25 38.03 16.80
CA SER A 443 0.25 37.12 17.36
C SER A 443 0.63 35.69 17.00
N MET A 444 0.52 34.76 17.94
CA MET A 444 0.86 33.36 17.75
C MET A 444 -0.26 32.49 18.32
N ARG A 445 -0.90 31.72 17.44
CA ARG A 445 -1.89 30.72 17.79
C ARG A 445 -1.27 29.34 17.70
N ILE A 446 -1.46 28.54 18.74
CA ILE A 446 -1.00 27.14 18.80
C ILE A 446 -2.23 26.25 18.96
N ASP A 447 -2.53 25.46 17.94
CA ASP A 447 -3.50 24.37 18.03
C ASP A 447 -2.74 23.06 18.25
N GLY A 448 -2.95 22.43 19.41
CA GLY A 448 -2.28 21.20 19.82
C GLY A 448 -3.26 20.04 20.01
N ALA A 449 -2.84 18.82 19.67
CA ALA A 449 -3.61 17.61 19.92
C ALA A 449 -2.70 16.44 20.33
N LEU A 450 -3.13 15.68 21.33
CA LEU A 450 -2.50 14.42 21.76
C LEU A 450 -3.45 13.25 21.49
N GLU A 451 -2.93 12.20 20.86
CA GLU A 451 -3.64 10.93 20.68
C GLU A 451 -3.07 9.81 21.56
N TYR A 452 -3.90 8.80 21.83
CA TYR A 452 -3.58 7.68 22.75
C TYR A 452 -2.31 6.91 22.39
N ASP A 453 -1.93 6.91 21.11
CA ASP A 453 -0.78 6.18 20.59
C ASP A 453 0.55 6.93 20.74
N GLY A 454 0.52 8.18 21.22
CA GLY A 454 1.73 8.98 21.42
C GLY A 454 2.03 9.98 20.30
N MET A 455 1.13 10.15 19.33
CA MET A 455 1.20 11.27 18.39
C MET A 455 0.79 12.58 19.08
N LEU A 456 1.66 13.58 18.96
CA LEU A 456 1.42 14.95 19.42
C LEU A 456 1.54 15.90 18.22
N ASP A 457 0.41 16.42 17.75
CA ASP A 457 0.31 17.31 16.59
C ASP A 457 0.26 18.78 17.01
N TYR A 458 1.03 19.64 16.35
CA TYR A 458 0.97 21.09 16.54
C TYR A 458 0.83 21.83 15.21
N ARG A 459 -0.17 22.71 15.15
CA ARG A 459 -0.31 23.73 14.11
C ARG A 459 -0.06 25.10 14.72
N ILE A 460 1.05 25.73 14.34
CA ILE A 460 1.50 27.01 14.91
C ILE A 460 1.36 28.09 13.85
N THR A 461 0.45 29.03 14.07
CA THR A 461 0.22 30.17 13.17
C THR A 461 0.79 31.44 13.78
N LEU A 462 1.74 32.07 13.10
CA LEU A 462 2.41 33.30 13.53
C LEU A 462 2.07 34.45 12.57
N ILE A 463 1.47 35.52 13.10
CA ILE A 463 1.00 36.68 12.33
C ILE A 463 1.77 37.93 12.75
N ALA A 464 2.32 38.67 11.78
CA ALA A 464 2.94 39.96 12.00
C ALA A 464 1.89 41.07 12.21
N LEU A 465 1.95 41.78 13.34
CA LEU A 465 1.02 42.89 13.65
C LEU A 465 1.50 44.24 13.11
N ARG A 466 2.76 44.30 12.68
CA ARG A 466 3.43 45.45 12.09
C ARG A 466 4.62 44.97 11.27
N ASP A 467 5.14 45.82 10.40
CA ASP A 467 6.37 45.50 9.66
C ASP A 467 7.52 45.24 10.64
N LEU A 468 8.23 44.13 10.47
CA LEU A 468 9.37 43.77 11.31
C LEU A 468 10.40 42.92 10.56
N ASP A 469 11.68 43.17 10.84
CA ASP A 469 12.78 42.29 10.45
C ASP A 469 13.01 41.26 11.55
N VAL A 470 12.99 39.98 11.17
CA VAL A 470 13.22 38.84 12.04
C VAL A 470 14.60 38.27 11.75
N ASP A 471 15.43 38.15 12.79
CA ASP A 471 16.78 37.57 12.68
C ASP A 471 16.69 36.05 12.50
N ASP A 472 15.80 35.38 13.25
CA ASP A 472 15.49 33.95 13.11
C ASP A 472 14.14 33.62 13.79
N ILE A 473 13.54 32.51 13.39
CA ILE A 473 12.44 31.85 14.11
C ILE A 473 12.90 30.42 14.35
N VAL A 474 13.00 30.03 15.62
CA VAL A 474 13.63 28.77 16.05
C VAL A 474 12.74 27.99 17.00
N LEU A 475 12.76 26.67 16.87
CA LEU A 475 12.18 25.72 17.81
C LEU A 475 13.31 24.83 18.35
N PRO A 476 13.97 25.20 19.46
CA PRO A 476 14.93 24.31 20.11
C PRO A 476 14.20 23.13 20.76
N VAL A 477 14.60 21.91 20.38
CA VAL A 477 14.24 20.67 21.09
C VAL A 477 15.45 20.28 21.92
N VAL A 478 15.37 20.47 23.25
CA VAL A 478 16.49 20.27 24.17
C VAL A 478 16.22 19.03 25.03
N LEU A 479 16.93 17.95 24.72
CA LEU A 479 16.75 16.64 25.34
C LEU A 479 17.81 16.40 26.42
N LEU A 480 17.50 15.54 27.39
CA LEU A 480 18.51 14.99 28.29
C LEU A 480 19.45 14.07 27.50
N PRO A 481 20.75 13.96 27.86
CA PRO A 481 21.73 13.22 27.08
C PRO A 481 21.38 11.74 26.83
N ASP A 482 20.81 11.08 27.83
CA ASP A 482 20.35 9.68 27.77
C ASP A 482 19.03 9.51 26.97
N GLY A 483 18.30 10.60 26.73
CA GLY A 483 17.17 10.66 25.81
C GLY A 483 17.55 11.08 24.39
N ALA A 484 18.85 11.14 24.06
CA ALA A 484 19.37 11.52 22.75
C ALA A 484 20.70 10.82 22.42
N GLU A 485 20.83 9.57 22.85
CA GLU A 485 22.02 8.72 22.61
C GLU A 485 22.13 8.33 21.13
N TYR A 486 21.00 7.98 20.53
CA TYR A 486 20.88 7.51 19.16
C TYR A 486 20.14 8.51 18.27
N MET A 487 20.34 8.38 16.95
CA MET A 487 19.71 9.24 15.95
C MET A 487 19.25 8.46 14.71
N LEU A 488 18.10 8.85 14.16
CA LEU A 488 17.63 8.49 12.82
C LEU A 488 17.21 9.76 12.05
N GLY A 489 17.33 9.75 10.73
CA GLY A 489 16.93 10.85 9.86
C GLY A 489 18.08 11.78 9.46
N LEU A 490 17.74 12.91 8.84
CA LEU A 490 18.68 13.94 8.34
C LEU A 490 19.76 13.42 7.38
N GLY A 491 19.53 12.26 6.73
CA GLY A 491 20.50 11.63 5.82
C GLY A 491 21.65 10.93 6.53
N PHE A 492 21.50 10.60 7.80
CA PHE A 492 22.40 9.72 8.53
C PHE A 492 21.80 8.32 8.63
N ARG A 493 22.66 7.31 8.55
CA ARG A 493 22.29 5.94 8.93
C ARG A 493 22.00 5.91 10.43
N GLY A 494 21.12 5.02 10.86
CA GLY A 494 20.83 4.83 12.28
C GLY A 494 22.05 4.38 13.06
N GLY A 495 22.15 4.87 14.29
CA GLY A 495 23.23 4.54 15.21
C GLY A 495 23.43 5.62 16.26
N GLU A 496 24.61 5.62 16.88
CA GLU A 496 25.06 6.62 17.83
C GLU A 496 24.99 8.01 17.20
N ARG A 497 24.39 8.94 17.92
CA ARG A 497 24.20 10.30 17.43
C ARG A 497 25.56 10.99 17.24
N PRO A 498 25.82 11.60 16.07
CA PRO A 498 27.01 12.43 15.89
C PRO A 498 27.05 13.59 16.89
N GLY A 499 28.22 13.87 17.46
CA GLY A 499 28.40 14.96 18.43
C GLY A 499 28.03 16.36 17.91
N ARG A 500 28.03 16.54 16.57
CA ARG A 500 27.55 17.75 15.90
C ARG A 500 26.93 17.40 14.54
N VAL A 501 25.77 17.99 14.26
CA VAL A 501 25.09 17.95 12.94
C VAL A 501 24.80 19.38 12.49
N ASP A 502 25.00 19.67 11.21
CA ASP A 502 24.57 20.91 10.54
C ASP A 502 23.90 20.53 9.22
N TRP A 503 22.57 20.42 9.27
CA TRP A 503 21.74 19.92 8.19
C TRP A 503 20.97 21.05 7.50
N LYS A 504 20.75 20.88 6.19
CA LYS A 504 20.02 21.79 5.31
C LYS A 504 19.04 21.01 4.43
N TRP A 505 17.89 21.63 4.18
CA TRP A 505 16.86 21.16 3.27
C TRP A 505 17.41 20.90 1.86
N LYS A 506 17.00 19.76 1.27
CA LYS A 506 17.25 19.37 -0.12
C LYS A 506 16.08 18.53 -0.62
N ILE A 507 15.46 18.91 -1.74
CA ILE A 507 14.21 18.28 -2.21
C ILE A 507 14.46 16.89 -2.78
N GLU A 508 15.68 16.61 -3.20
CA GLU A 508 16.11 15.31 -3.70
C GLU A 508 16.21 14.28 -2.56
N ASN A 509 16.19 14.75 -1.30
CA ASN A 509 16.29 13.93 -0.10
C ASN A 509 14.94 13.87 0.63
N HIS A 510 14.47 12.67 0.95
CA HIS A 510 13.26 12.45 1.73
C HIS A 510 13.56 12.68 3.23
N GLN A 511 13.80 13.93 3.60
CA GLN A 511 14.30 14.31 4.93
C GLN A 511 13.56 15.55 5.43
N GLU A 512 12.65 15.35 6.39
CA GLU A 512 11.83 16.42 6.98
C GLU A 512 11.96 16.52 8.51
N GLY A 513 12.82 15.70 9.11
CA GLY A 513 12.89 15.59 10.57
C GLY A 513 13.95 14.62 11.06
N VAL A 514 13.92 14.39 12.37
CA VAL A 514 14.88 13.54 13.09
C VAL A 514 14.16 12.79 14.21
N TRP A 515 14.64 11.58 14.51
CA TRP A 515 14.38 10.94 15.79
C TRP A 515 15.65 10.97 16.62
N LEU A 516 15.50 11.38 17.88
CA LEU A 516 16.55 11.36 18.91
C LEU A 516 16.00 10.58 20.09
N GLY A 517 16.76 9.60 20.58
CA GLY A 517 16.29 8.75 21.67
C GLY A 517 17.37 7.88 22.30
N GLY A 518 17.05 7.37 23.47
CA GLY A 518 17.66 6.18 24.05
C GLY A 518 16.76 4.96 23.81
N VAL A 519 16.94 3.92 24.62
CA VAL A 519 16.14 2.68 24.52
C VAL A 519 14.72 2.89 25.04
N HIS A 520 14.55 3.49 26.22
CA HIS A 520 13.26 3.61 26.93
C HIS A 520 12.61 5.00 26.87
N LYS A 521 13.23 5.97 26.18
CA LYS A 521 12.66 7.30 25.95
C LYS A 521 13.24 7.92 24.68
N GLY A 522 12.40 8.55 23.86
CA GLY A 522 12.83 9.23 22.64
C GLY A 522 11.73 10.08 22.02
N LEU A 523 12.12 10.91 21.06
CA LEU A 523 11.26 11.84 20.36
C LEU A 523 11.60 11.85 18.87
N GLN A 524 10.64 11.44 18.05
CA GLN A 524 10.62 11.81 16.63
C GLN A 524 9.95 13.16 16.49
N TYR A 525 10.46 14.00 15.60
CA TYR A 525 9.67 15.10 15.07
C TYR A 525 9.93 15.38 13.60
N VAL A 526 8.90 15.86 12.91
CA VAL A 526 8.95 16.29 11.51
C VAL A 526 8.44 17.73 11.37
N LEU A 527 9.12 18.52 10.54
CA LEU A 527 8.87 19.95 10.34
C LEU A 527 8.08 20.15 9.05
N ARG A 528 6.82 20.60 9.18
CA ARG A 528 5.87 20.71 8.07
C ARG A 528 5.21 22.09 8.04
N ASP A 529 4.36 22.33 7.05
CA ASP A 529 3.48 23.48 6.97
C ASP A 529 2.04 23.02 6.65
N GLU A 530 1.18 23.96 6.23
CA GLU A 530 -0.22 23.67 5.89
C GLU A 530 -0.39 22.93 4.55
N ASN A 531 0.62 22.93 3.69
CA ASN A 531 0.57 22.34 2.35
C ASN A 531 1.26 20.98 2.28
N TYR A 532 1.49 20.34 3.43
CA TYR A 532 2.10 19.02 3.48
C TYR A 532 1.27 18.00 2.72
N GLU A 533 1.93 17.34 1.79
CA GLU A 533 1.45 16.15 1.11
C GLU A 533 2.48 15.04 1.33
N ARG A 534 2.00 13.81 1.57
CA ARG A 534 2.89 12.66 1.79
C ARG A 534 3.66 12.38 0.48
N PRO A 535 5.00 12.28 0.52
CA PRO A 535 5.76 11.86 -0.65
C PRO A 535 5.49 10.41 -1.03
N LEU A 536 5.70 10.05 -2.30
CA LEU A 536 5.78 8.65 -2.69
C LEU A 536 7.03 8.00 -2.08
N ASN A 537 6.99 6.68 -1.83
CA ASN A 537 8.07 5.89 -1.26
C ASN A 537 8.40 4.67 -2.12
N THR A 538 9.40 3.87 -1.72
CA THR A 538 9.81 2.60 -2.34
C THR A 538 10.07 2.72 -3.84
N ASN A 539 11.18 3.36 -4.18
CA ASN A 539 11.70 3.71 -5.50
C ASN A 539 11.02 4.89 -6.22
N PHE A 540 9.97 5.47 -5.66
CA PHE A 540 9.14 6.48 -6.33
C PHE A 540 9.21 7.88 -5.71
N TYR A 541 10.04 8.13 -4.70
CA TYR A 541 10.14 9.46 -4.08
C TYR A 541 10.44 10.57 -5.11
N GLN A 542 11.29 10.29 -6.10
CA GLN A 542 11.62 11.28 -7.14
C GLN A 542 10.44 11.62 -8.08
N ASN A 543 9.39 10.81 -8.11
CA ASN A 543 8.17 11.07 -8.89
C ASN A 543 7.22 12.04 -8.18
N GLN A 544 7.19 12.03 -6.85
CA GLN A 544 6.41 12.95 -6.01
C GLN A 544 7.20 13.25 -4.72
N PRO A 545 8.16 14.20 -4.78
CA PRO A 545 9.02 14.50 -3.65
C PRO A 545 8.31 15.35 -2.59
N LEU A 546 9.00 15.57 -1.46
CA LEU A 546 8.50 16.41 -0.38
C LEU A 546 8.17 17.84 -0.82
N HIS A 547 6.98 18.31 -0.45
CA HIS A 547 6.65 19.73 -0.51
C HIS A 547 7.41 20.50 0.56
N MET A 548 8.35 21.35 0.12
CA MET A 548 9.22 22.10 1.04
C MET A 548 8.40 23.09 1.88
N PRO A 549 8.38 22.97 3.22
CA PRO A 549 7.58 23.82 4.09
C PRO A 549 8.08 25.27 4.05
N PRO A 550 7.36 26.25 3.47
CA PRO A 550 7.86 27.60 3.22
C PRO A 550 8.35 28.31 4.48
N SER A 551 7.66 28.11 5.61
CA SER A 551 8.04 28.70 6.90
C SER A 551 9.35 28.14 7.43
N TRP A 552 9.59 26.83 7.35
CA TRP A 552 10.84 26.22 7.85
C TRP A 552 11.98 26.32 6.84
N PHE A 553 11.71 26.07 5.55
CA PHE A 553 12.69 26.10 4.46
C PHE A 553 13.21 27.52 4.20
N ASN A 554 12.30 28.49 4.14
CA ASN A 554 12.60 29.91 3.94
C ASN A 554 13.56 30.20 2.77
N GLY A 555 13.33 29.55 1.63
CA GLY A 555 14.22 29.69 0.46
C GLY A 555 15.65 29.21 0.73
N GLY A 556 15.82 28.10 1.46
CA GLY A 556 17.11 27.48 1.78
C GLY A 556 17.82 28.07 3.01
N ARG A 557 17.24 29.06 3.68
CA ARG A 557 17.84 29.70 4.86
C ARG A 557 17.69 28.87 6.13
N GLY A 558 16.64 28.07 6.25
CA GLY A 558 16.41 27.21 7.41
C GLY A 558 17.22 25.91 7.40
N GLY A 559 17.06 25.12 8.47
CA GLY A 559 17.72 23.82 8.65
C GLY A 559 17.65 23.33 10.09
N ILE A 560 18.48 22.33 10.41
CA ILE A 560 18.55 21.72 11.75
C ILE A 560 20.01 21.64 12.17
N ARG A 561 20.32 22.07 13.40
CA ARG A 561 21.65 21.89 14.01
C ARG A 561 21.53 21.10 15.29
N ILE A 562 22.33 20.06 15.45
CA ILE A 562 22.35 19.25 16.68
C ILE A 562 23.72 19.42 17.34
N GLN A 563 23.71 19.70 18.65
CA GLN A 563 24.93 19.88 19.45
C GLN A 563 24.79 19.24 20.82
N THR A 564 25.86 18.58 21.27
CA THR A 564 25.98 18.05 22.64
C THR A 564 26.49 19.14 23.59
N GLU A 565 25.73 19.42 24.64
CA GLU A 565 26.12 20.18 25.84
C GLU A 565 26.42 19.17 26.99
N PRO A 566 27.08 19.59 28.09
CA PRO A 566 27.41 18.67 29.19
C PRO A 566 26.20 17.98 29.84
N ASP A 567 25.05 18.65 29.86
CA ASP A 567 23.82 18.23 30.54
C ASP A 567 22.60 18.19 29.59
N ALA A 568 22.81 18.39 28.29
CA ALA A 568 21.72 18.43 27.31
C ALA A 568 22.20 18.12 25.89
N VAL A 569 21.27 17.74 25.01
CA VAL A 569 21.45 17.70 23.57
C VAL A 569 20.43 18.63 22.93
N THR A 570 20.91 19.65 22.24
CA THR A 570 20.06 20.67 21.62
C THR A 570 19.96 20.41 20.12
N ALA A 571 18.75 20.09 19.65
CA ALA A 571 18.40 20.13 18.23
C ALA A 571 17.70 21.46 17.93
N LEU A 572 18.45 22.40 17.36
CA LEU A 572 17.99 23.72 16.98
C LEU A 572 17.38 23.68 15.58
N ASN A 573 16.06 23.69 15.51
CA ASN A 573 15.30 23.81 14.25
C ASN A 573 15.14 25.28 13.93
N TYR A 574 15.78 25.77 12.86
CA TYR A 574 15.84 27.20 12.54
C TYR A 574 15.32 27.48 11.14
N SER A 575 14.81 28.70 10.92
CA SER A 575 14.26 29.10 9.64
C SER A 575 15.04 30.24 8.97
N GLY A 576 15.92 30.91 9.71
CA GLY A 576 16.78 32.00 9.24
C GLY A 576 16.05 33.33 9.03
N VAL A 577 16.86 34.36 8.73
CA VAL A 577 16.43 35.76 8.60
C VAL A 577 15.32 35.95 7.56
N ARG A 578 14.37 36.85 7.85
CA ARG A 578 13.31 37.29 6.94
C ARG A 578 12.73 38.65 7.36
N SER A 579 12.07 39.32 6.43
CA SER A 579 11.25 40.50 6.71
C SER A 579 9.77 40.13 6.60
N LEU A 580 8.95 40.62 7.52
CA LEU A 580 7.51 40.42 7.53
C LEU A 580 6.80 41.78 7.44
N SER A 581 5.78 41.86 6.60
CA SER A 581 4.84 42.98 6.53
C SER A 581 3.70 42.76 7.53
N ALA A 582 3.05 43.84 7.96
CA ALA A 582 1.83 43.72 8.76
C ALA A 582 0.76 42.86 8.04
N GLY A 583 0.28 41.81 8.69
CA GLY A 583 -0.67 40.83 8.15
C GLY A 583 -0.04 39.56 7.58
N ASP A 584 1.28 39.52 7.37
CA ASP A 584 1.96 38.30 6.92
C ASP A 584 1.76 37.18 7.95
N THR A 585 1.44 35.99 7.43
CA THR A 585 1.15 34.79 8.23
C THR A 585 2.14 33.69 7.86
N LEU A 586 2.69 33.02 8.88
CA LEU A 586 3.58 31.88 8.76
C LEU A 586 3.00 30.68 9.53
N HIS A 587 3.16 29.49 8.94
CA HIS A 587 2.72 28.22 9.53
C HIS A 587 3.92 27.33 9.86
N PHE A 588 4.15 27.09 11.16
CA PHE A 588 5.24 26.27 11.70
C PHE A 588 4.67 24.96 12.26
N ASN A 589 4.10 24.11 11.40
CA ASN A 589 3.50 22.86 11.84
C ASN A 589 4.59 21.86 12.23
N VAL A 590 4.37 21.13 13.32
CA VAL A 590 5.30 20.11 13.83
C VAL A 590 4.50 18.94 14.38
N ARG A 591 4.84 17.73 13.94
CA ARG A 591 4.34 16.50 14.55
C ARG A 591 5.45 15.86 15.36
N PHE A 592 5.11 15.42 16.56
CA PHE A 592 5.96 14.62 17.42
C PHE A 592 5.41 13.19 17.56
N LEU A 593 6.30 12.21 17.67
CA LEU A 593 5.99 10.86 18.15
C LEU A 593 6.87 10.56 19.37
N ILE A 594 6.24 10.20 20.48
CA ILE A 594 6.93 9.92 21.75
C ILE A 594 7.17 8.41 21.86
N THR A 595 8.43 7.99 21.81
CA THR A 595 8.83 6.58 21.83
C THR A 595 9.35 6.17 23.20
N PRO A 596 9.22 4.89 23.62
CA PRO A 596 8.52 3.78 22.96
C PRO A 596 6.99 3.90 22.93
N PHE A 597 6.33 3.14 22.05
CA PHE A 597 4.88 3.17 21.91
C PHE A 597 4.16 2.23 22.88
N LYS A 598 4.72 1.04 23.15
CA LYS A 598 4.17 0.00 24.01
C LYS A 598 5.29 -0.89 24.58
N PRO A 599 5.06 -1.62 25.70
CA PRO A 599 6.04 -2.58 26.18
C PRO A 599 6.27 -3.69 25.16
N ILE A 600 7.48 -4.23 25.09
CA ILE A 600 7.75 -5.42 24.27
C ILE A 600 7.23 -6.67 24.97
N ASP A 601 6.71 -7.61 24.19
CA ASP A 601 6.33 -8.94 24.66
C ASP A 601 7.32 -9.98 24.14
N THR A 602 8.31 -10.30 24.98
CA THR A 602 9.34 -11.28 24.65
C THR A 602 8.79 -12.71 24.59
N ALA A 603 7.76 -13.03 25.36
CA ALA A 603 7.18 -14.37 25.34
C ALA A 603 6.48 -14.61 23.99
N GLU A 604 5.67 -13.65 23.56
CA GLU A 604 5.01 -13.66 22.27
C GLU A 604 6.03 -13.61 21.12
N GLN A 605 7.13 -12.86 21.24
CA GLN A 605 8.22 -12.87 20.25
C GLN A 605 8.79 -14.28 20.02
N PHE A 606 9.03 -15.05 21.08
CA PHE A 606 9.69 -16.35 20.96
C PHE A 606 8.74 -17.50 20.62
N ASN A 607 7.45 -17.33 20.88
CA ASN A 607 6.39 -18.29 20.53
C ASN A 607 5.86 -18.08 19.10
N THR A 608 6.00 -16.88 18.53
CA THR A 608 5.58 -16.58 17.17
C THR A 608 6.69 -16.85 16.16
N ARG A 609 6.45 -17.83 15.26
CA ARG A 609 7.42 -18.35 14.29
C ARG A 609 6.84 -18.38 12.91
N PHE A 610 7.37 -17.52 12.06
CA PHE A 610 6.90 -17.34 10.71
C PHE A 610 7.46 -18.37 9.74
N VAL A 611 6.55 -19.03 9.03
CA VAL A 611 6.82 -19.68 7.74
C VAL A 611 6.30 -18.76 6.64
N HIS A 612 7.21 -18.14 5.90
CA HIS A 612 6.87 -17.17 4.85
C HIS A 612 6.85 -17.88 3.49
N GLN A 613 5.88 -18.77 3.29
CA GLN A 613 5.76 -19.54 2.07
C GLN A 613 4.40 -20.22 1.96
N TYR A 614 3.85 -20.30 0.73
CA TYR A 614 2.73 -21.19 0.46
C TYR A 614 3.21 -22.65 0.35
N VAL A 615 2.90 -23.45 1.38
CA VAL A 615 3.23 -24.88 1.52
C VAL A 615 2.09 -25.60 2.24
N PRO A 616 1.96 -26.94 2.17
CA PRO A 616 0.99 -27.67 2.98
C PRO A 616 1.13 -27.35 4.48
N VAL A 617 0.02 -27.19 5.21
CA VAL A 617 0.02 -26.81 6.63
C VAL A 617 0.79 -27.81 7.51
N ASP A 618 0.77 -29.10 7.14
CA ASP A 618 1.61 -30.13 7.78
C ASP A 618 3.12 -29.78 7.75
N SER A 619 3.59 -29.14 6.69
CA SER A 619 4.98 -28.70 6.59
C SER A 619 5.28 -27.56 7.56
N VAL A 620 4.34 -26.61 7.70
CA VAL A 620 4.44 -25.51 8.68
C VAL A 620 4.57 -26.08 10.10
N THR A 621 3.69 -27.03 10.45
CA THR A 621 3.70 -27.71 11.75
C THR A 621 5.00 -28.49 11.96
N ALA A 622 5.43 -29.28 10.98
CA ALA A 622 6.64 -30.09 11.06
C ALA A 622 7.92 -29.24 11.20
N TRP A 623 7.89 -28.01 10.71
CA TRP A 623 8.97 -27.03 10.87
C TRP A 623 8.90 -26.26 12.18
N GLY A 624 7.84 -26.43 12.96
CA GLY A 624 7.63 -25.71 14.22
C GLY A 624 7.20 -24.26 14.02
N GLY A 625 6.62 -23.92 12.87
CA GLY A 625 5.98 -22.63 12.63
C GLY A 625 4.66 -22.53 13.39
N THR A 626 4.32 -21.31 13.81
CA THR A 626 3.04 -20.98 14.48
C THR A 626 2.25 -19.92 13.72
N VAL A 627 2.88 -19.28 12.73
CA VAL A 627 2.23 -18.35 11.81
C VAL A 627 2.69 -18.64 10.38
N VAL A 628 1.77 -18.68 9.43
CA VAL A 628 2.07 -18.79 8.01
C VAL A 628 1.70 -17.50 7.28
N ASN A 629 2.67 -16.94 6.56
CA ASN A 629 2.47 -15.76 5.72
C ASN A 629 2.36 -16.20 4.27
N ILE A 630 1.22 -15.92 3.66
CA ILE A 630 0.94 -16.21 2.25
C ILE A 630 1.10 -14.94 1.43
N HIS A 631 2.11 -14.95 0.57
CA HIS A 631 2.33 -13.89 -0.42
C HIS A 631 1.18 -13.86 -1.46
N HIS A 632 1.19 -12.92 -2.40
CA HIS A 632 0.38 -13.06 -3.61
C HIS A 632 1.07 -13.97 -4.67
N ALA A 633 0.50 -14.11 -5.87
CA ALA A 633 1.02 -14.91 -6.99
C ALA A 633 1.09 -16.42 -6.73
N ASN A 634 0.08 -16.94 -6.02
CA ASN A 634 -0.12 -18.38 -5.78
C ASN A 634 -1.61 -18.76 -5.89
N GLU A 635 -1.91 -20.02 -5.64
CA GLU A 635 -3.20 -20.64 -5.88
C GLU A 635 -4.34 -20.10 -5.00
N ILE A 636 -4.07 -19.65 -3.77
CA ILE A 636 -5.12 -19.16 -2.85
C ILE A 636 -5.12 -17.64 -2.68
N ASN A 637 -4.07 -16.97 -3.17
CA ASN A 637 -3.98 -15.51 -3.24
C ASN A 637 -3.29 -15.12 -4.57
N PRO A 638 -3.97 -15.24 -5.71
CA PRO A 638 -3.33 -15.09 -7.00
C PRO A 638 -2.93 -13.64 -7.30
N TYR A 639 -3.82 -12.68 -7.08
CA TYR A 639 -3.67 -11.33 -7.62
C TYR A 639 -3.19 -10.33 -6.58
N ILE A 640 -2.29 -9.45 -6.99
CA ILE A 640 -1.68 -8.47 -6.10
C ILE A 640 -2.73 -7.50 -5.55
N ASN A 641 -2.75 -7.32 -4.23
CA ASN A 641 -3.64 -6.40 -3.51
C ASN A 641 -5.15 -6.63 -3.79
N TYR A 642 -5.55 -7.85 -4.13
CA TYR A 642 -6.95 -8.20 -4.39
C TYR A 642 -7.24 -9.66 -4.00
N PRO A 643 -7.27 -9.96 -2.69
CA PRO A 643 -7.33 -11.33 -2.16
C PRO A 643 -8.76 -11.91 -2.16
N PHE A 644 -9.50 -11.71 -3.25
CA PHE A 644 -10.93 -12.06 -3.34
C PHE A 644 -11.25 -13.14 -4.37
N PHE A 645 -10.23 -13.89 -4.77
CA PHE A 645 -10.34 -15.04 -5.67
C PHE A 645 -10.00 -16.32 -4.91
N ASN A 646 -10.56 -17.44 -5.38
CA ASN A 646 -10.33 -18.77 -4.80
C ASN A 646 -10.66 -18.84 -3.29
N LEU A 647 -11.74 -18.16 -2.88
CA LEU A 647 -12.16 -18.02 -1.48
C LEU A 647 -12.43 -19.38 -0.81
N GLU A 648 -13.00 -20.35 -1.52
CA GLU A 648 -13.21 -21.69 -0.96
C GLU A 648 -11.89 -22.39 -0.62
N GLN A 649 -10.89 -22.31 -1.51
CA GLN A 649 -9.57 -22.90 -1.28
C GLN A 649 -8.79 -22.14 -0.20
N GLN A 650 -8.93 -20.82 -0.16
CA GLN A 650 -8.36 -19.96 0.87
C GLN A 650 -8.94 -20.33 2.25
N ALA A 651 -10.26 -20.36 2.41
CA ALA A 651 -10.93 -20.77 3.64
C ALA A 651 -10.51 -22.18 4.08
N ALA A 652 -10.48 -23.16 3.16
CA ALA A 652 -10.07 -24.53 3.50
C ALA A 652 -8.62 -24.61 4.03
N TYR A 653 -7.71 -23.80 3.49
CA TYR A 653 -6.33 -23.73 3.99
C TYR A 653 -6.25 -23.07 5.36
N ILE A 654 -7.04 -22.00 5.58
CA ILE A 654 -7.13 -21.29 6.86
C ILE A 654 -7.71 -22.21 7.93
N ASP A 655 -8.80 -22.91 7.64
CA ASP A 655 -9.42 -23.89 8.54
C ASP A 655 -8.41 -24.97 8.97
N GLU A 656 -7.66 -25.54 8.02
CA GLU A 656 -6.60 -26.52 8.34
C GLU A 656 -5.49 -25.92 9.21
N ALA A 657 -5.11 -24.66 8.97
CA ALA A 657 -4.14 -23.94 9.79
C ALA A 657 -4.65 -23.74 11.22
N HIS A 658 -5.88 -23.26 11.39
CA HIS A 658 -6.49 -23.03 12.69
C HIS A 658 -6.71 -24.32 13.48
N GLU A 659 -7.12 -25.41 12.82
CA GLU A 659 -7.23 -26.75 13.45
C GLU A 659 -5.90 -27.21 14.07
N LYS A 660 -4.77 -26.75 13.51
CA LYS A 660 -3.41 -27.06 13.97
C LYS A 660 -2.79 -25.96 14.85
N GLY A 661 -3.57 -24.92 15.20
CA GLY A 661 -3.11 -23.80 16.02
C GLY A 661 -2.11 -22.88 15.31
N ILE A 662 -2.15 -22.83 13.98
CA ILE A 662 -1.32 -21.95 13.14
C ILE A 662 -2.16 -20.75 12.73
N LYS A 663 -1.67 -19.53 13.00
CA LYS A 663 -2.28 -18.30 12.49
C LYS A 663 -1.98 -18.13 11.00
N PHE A 664 -2.91 -17.57 10.26
CA PHE A 664 -2.80 -17.32 8.83
C PHE A 664 -2.80 -15.82 8.51
N LYS A 665 -1.87 -15.40 7.64
CA LYS A 665 -1.73 -14.01 7.20
C LYS A 665 -1.63 -13.90 5.70
N LEU A 666 -2.23 -12.83 5.15
CA LEU A 666 -2.17 -12.52 3.71
C LEU A 666 -1.28 -11.32 3.42
N TYR A 667 -0.61 -11.37 2.26
CA TYR A 667 -0.15 -10.17 1.55
C TYR A 667 -1.38 -9.39 1.07
N ASN A 668 -1.55 -8.17 1.57
CA ASN A 668 -2.55 -7.24 1.04
C ASN A 668 -2.23 -5.78 1.41
N THR A 669 -1.97 -4.93 0.41
CA THR A 669 -1.72 -3.48 0.54
C THR A 669 -2.61 -2.71 -0.45
N ILE A 670 -2.41 -1.39 -0.63
CA ILE A 670 -3.15 -0.59 -1.63
C ILE A 670 -2.25 0.18 -2.61
N ARG A 671 -0.94 -0.11 -2.66
CA ARG A 671 0.00 0.61 -3.54
C ARG A 671 -0.28 0.35 -5.03
N GLU A 672 -0.74 -0.85 -5.33
CA GLU A 672 -1.00 -1.33 -6.68
C GLU A 672 -2.40 -1.95 -6.75
N LEU A 673 -3.05 -1.88 -7.91
CA LEU A 673 -4.31 -2.57 -8.17
C LEU A 673 -4.13 -3.50 -9.38
N THR A 674 -4.49 -4.78 -9.22
CA THR A 674 -4.53 -5.75 -10.32
C THR A 674 -5.54 -5.34 -11.40
N TYR A 675 -5.20 -5.62 -12.66
CA TYR A 675 -6.16 -5.54 -13.77
C TYR A 675 -7.28 -6.61 -13.72
N ARG A 676 -7.26 -7.52 -12.73
CA ARG A 676 -8.28 -8.55 -12.48
C ARG A 676 -9.40 -8.07 -11.56
N ALA A 677 -9.28 -6.86 -10.99
CA ALA A 677 -10.31 -6.31 -10.11
C ALA A 677 -11.64 -6.14 -10.88
N TYR A 678 -12.73 -6.64 -10.31
CA TYR A 678 -14.04 -6.61 -10.98
C TYR A 678 -14.53 -5.17 -11.18
N GLU A 679 -14.19 -4.28 -10.26
CA GLU A 679 -14.62 -2.88 -10.24
C GLU A 679 -13.78 -1.97 -11.15
N LEU A 680 -12.75 -2.50 -11.82
CA LEU A 680 -11.73 -1.70 -12.52
C LEU A 680 -12.32 -0.58 -13.41
N PHE A 681 -13.32 -0.89 -14.24
CA PHE A 681 -13.93 0.10 -15.13
C PHE A 681 -14.83 1.11 -14.41
N ALA A 682 -15.43 0.71 -13.28
CA ALA A 682 -16.12 1.65 -12.40
C ALA A 682 -15.13 2.62 -11.75
N LEU A 683 -14.00 2.13 -11.25
CA LEU A 683 -12.94 2.97 -10.69
C LEU A 683 -12.37 3.93 -11.75
N ARG A 684 -12.15 3.43 -12.97
CA ARG A 684 -11.70 4.23 -14.12
C ARG A 684 -12.68 5.33 -14.51
N SER A 685 -13.98 5.16 -14.24
CA SER A 685 -15.00 6.18 -14.49
C SER A 685 -14.91 7.38 -13.55
N LEU A 686 -14.19 7.24 -12.43
CA LEU A 686 -14.02 8.30 -11.42
C LEU A 686 -12.93 9.32 -11.80
N GLY A 687 -12.33 9.18 -12.98
CA GLY A 687 -11.15 9.93 -13.40
C GLY A 687 -9.93 9.54 -12.57
N ASP A 688 -9.09 10.51 -12.26
CA ASP A 688 -7.83 10.27 -11.53
C ASP A 688 -8.04 10.23 -10.02
N GLU A 689 -9.21 9.84 -9.53
CA GLU A 689 -9.46 9.81 -8.08
C GLU A 689 -8.70 8.65 -7.42
N ILE A 690 -8.72 7.48 -8.04
CA ILE A 690 -8.18 6.23 -7.47
C ILE A 690 -6.89 5.83 -8.17
N LEU A 691 -6.92 5.70 -9.49
CA LEU A 691 -5.74 5.42 -10.29
C LEU A 691 -4.97 6.73 -10.51
N ASN A 692 -3.64 6.65 -10.57
CA ASN A 692 -2.82 7.77 -11.00
C ASN A 692 -3.09 8.08 -12.47
N ASP A 693 -2.90 9.34 -12.88
CA ASP A 693 -2.83 9.69 -14.29
C ASP A 693 -1.60 9.02 -14.94
N GLY A 694 -1.49 9.09 -16.28
CA GLY A 694 -0.31 8.57 -16.97
C GLY A 694 -0.54 8.26 -18.44
N GLU A 695 0.56 8.14 -19.19
CA GLU A 695 0.52 7.86 -20.63
C GLU A 695 0.07 6.42 -20.97
N GLY A 696 -0.12 5.55 -19.96
CA GLY A 696 -0.39 4.12 -20.14
C GLY A 696 0.86 3.30 -20.47
N GLY A 697 0.67 2.15 -21.12
CA GLY A 697 1.75 1.22 -21.49
C GLY A 697 1.77 -0.06 -20.66
N GLY A 698 2.94 -0.71 -20.55
CA GLY A 698 3.06 -1.97 -19.79
C GLY A 698 2.43 -3.16 -20.52
N HIS A 699 1.67 -3.98 -19.81
CA HIS A 699 1.11 -5.24 -20.34
C HIS A 699 0.15 -5.03 -21.54
N SER A 700 0.04 -6.01 -22.45
CA SER A 700 -0.69 -5.89 -23.72
C SER A 700 -2.18 -5.67 -23.47
N TRP A 701 -2.75 -6.42 -22.52
CA TRP A 701 -4.13 -6.21 -22.05
C TRP A 701 -4.38 -4.76 -21.62
N MET A 702 -3.45 -4.13 -20.89
CA MET A 702 -3.65 -2.75 -20.43
C MET A 702 -3.60 -1.76 -21.59
N GLN A 703 -2.72 -1.97 -22.56
CA GLN A 703 -2.69 -1.13 -23.77
C GLN A 703 -3.91 -1.34 -24.67
N GLU A 704 -4.47 -2.56 -24.67
CA GLU A 704 -5.61 -2.97 -25.49
C GLU A 704 -6.97 -2.59 -24.92
N HIS A 705 -7.11 -2.50 -23.59
CA HIS A 705 -8.39 -2.27 -22.90
C HIS A 705 -8.42 -0.98 -22.07
N LEU A 706 -7.26 -0.52 -21.60
CA LEU A 706 -7.14 0.71 -20.81
C LEU A 706 -6.60 1.88 -21.63
N GLU A 707 -5.74 1.68 -22.61
CA GLU A 707 -5.14 2.74 -23.45
C GLU A 707 -4.26 3.74 -22.67
N SER A 708 -4.85 4.59 -21.83
CA SER A 708 -4.23 5.72 -21.11
C SER A 708 -4.79 5.90 -19.68
N ASP A 709 -4.27 6.91 -18.97
CA ASP A 709 -4.68 7.36 -17.63
C ASP A 709 -4.40 6.33 -16.53
N TYR A 710 -3.20 5.76 -16.60
CA TYR A 710 -2.60 4.93 -15.57
C TYR A 710 -1.07 4.90 -15.70
N HIS A 711 -0.40 4.52 -14.61
CA HIS A 711 0.98 4.05 -14.62
C HIS A 711 1.02 2.54 -14.43
N SER A 712 1.74 1.83 -15.31
CA SER A 712 1.97 0.39 -15.15
C SER A 712 2.92 0.11 -13.98
N ALA A 713 2.65 -0.97 -13.27
CA ALA A 713 3.39 -1.38 -12.08
C ALA A 713 3.86 -2.85 -12.20
N TRP A 714 3.92 -3.56 -11.06
CA TRP A 714 4.35 -4.95 -10.99
C TRP A 714 3.57 -5.91 -11.91
N HIS A 715 4.29 -6.84 -12.55
CA HIS A 715 3.75 -8.01 -13.26
C HIS A 715 4.15 -9.30 -12.55
N ALA A 716 3.16 -9.94 -11.90
CA ALA A 716 3.27 -11.27 -11.34
C ALA A 716 3.02 -12.32 -12.43
N TRP A 717 4.00 -12.48 -13.33
CA TRP A 717 3.89 -13.32 -14.52
C TRP A 717 3.52 -14.79 -14.26
N ARG A 718 3.77 -15.35 -13.07
CA ARG A 718 3.40 -16.74 -12.72
C ARG A 718 1.90 -17.02 -12.77
N VAL A 719 1.09 -15.99 -12.52
CA VAL A 719 -0.37 -16.04 -12.55
C VAL A 719 -0.94 -15.12 -13.64
N ASP A 720 -0.07 -14.59 -14.49
CA ASP A 720 -0.36 -13.54 -15.46
C ASP A 720 -1.24 -12.44 -14.85
N ASP A 721 -0.64 -11.66 -13.95
CA ASP A 721 -1.28 -10.54 -13.27
C ASP A 721 -0.45 -9.27 -13.39
N ALA A 722 -0.98 -8.28 -14.10
CA ALA A 722 -0.37 -6.96 -14.23
C ALA A 722 -1.16 -5.93 -13.41
N ALA A 723 -0.45 -4.97 -12.82
CA ALA A 723 -1.04 -3.99 -11.92
C ALA A 723 -0.80 -2.54 -12.37
N MET A 724 -1.61 -1.65 -11.80
CA MET A 724 -1.51 -0.20 -11.97
C MET A 724 -1.19 0.46 -10.64
N LEU A 725 -0.48 1.58 -10.67
CA LEU A 725 -0.28 2.38 -9.47
C LEU A 725 -1.59 3.02 -9.02
N ASN A 726 -1.79 2.99 -7.70
CA ASN A 726 -2.91 3.62 -7.00
C ASN A 726 -2.39 4.85 -6.24
N LYS A 727 -3.22 5.89 -6.14
CA LYS A 727 -2.86 7.12 -5.40
C LYS A 727 -2.66 6.89 -3.90
N GLY A 728 -3.20 5.81 -3.35
CA GLY A 728 -3.06 5.45 -1.93
C GLY A 728 -3.76 6.39 -0.93
N THR A 729 -4.36 7.48 -1.41
CA THR A 729 -5.05 8.53 -0.65
C THR A 729 -6.37 8.90 -1.34
N SER A 730 -7.28 7.94 -1.38
CA SER A 730 -8.60 8.11 -1.99
C SER A 730 -9.62 7.24 -1.26
N ARG A 731 -10.89 7.31 -1.67
CA ARG A 731 -11.91 6.42 -1.11
C ARG A 731 -11.70 4.93 -1.46
N TRP A 732 -10.71 4.58 -2.30
CA TRP A 732 -10.23 3.19 -2.38
C TRP A 732 -9.70 2.67 -1.05
N THR A 733 -9.20 3.56 -0.19
CA THR A 733 -8.89 3.21 1.20
C THR A 733 -10.12 2.67 1.94
N ASN A 734 -11.31 3.23 1.72
CA ASN A 734 -12.54 2.69 2.32
C ASN A 734 -12.83 1.27 1.81
N TYR A 735 -12.68 1.03 0.50
CA TYR A 735 -12.80 -0.30 -0.10
C TYR A 735 -11.87 -1.30 0.56
N TYR A 736 -10.60 -0.92 0.72
CA TYR A 736 -9.59 -1.76 1.33
C TYR A 736 -9.91 -2.10 2.80
N ILE A 737 -10.26 -1.11 3.63
CA ILE A 737 -10.57 -1.35 5.05
C ILE A 737 -11.81 -2.23 5.21
N GLU A 738 -12.88 -1.95 4.45
CA GLU A 738 -14.10 -2.77 4.47
C GLU A 738 -13.81 -4.20 3.99
N GLY A 739 -12.99 -4.35 2.94
CA GLY A 739 -12.56 -5.65 2.45
C GLY A 739 -11.75 -6.44 3.48
N LEU A 740 -10.93 -5.79 4.30
CA LEU A 740 -10.21 -6.44 5.39
C LEU A 740 -11.13 -6.88 6.53
N SER A 741 -12.10 -6.05 6.91
CA SER A 741 -13.17 -6.45 7.85
C SER A 741 -13.93 -7.67 7.34
N TRP A 742 -14.28 -7.68 6.04
CA TRP A 742 -14.95 -8.81 5.40
C TRP A 742 -14.09 -10.08 5.40
N LEU A 743 -12.79 -9.98 5.09
CA LEU A 743 -11.87 -11.13 5.13
C LEU A 743 -11.67 -11.66 6.55
N ALA A 744 -11.57 -10.79 7.55
CA ALA A 744 -11.41 -11.19 8.95
C ALA A 744 -12.66 -11.91 9.48
N SER A 745 -13.85 -11.40 9.16
CA SER A 745 -15.12 -12.01 9.58
C SER A 745 -15.47 -13.29 8.81
N ASN A 746 -15.25 -13.32 7.48
CA ASN A 746 -15.74 -14.39 6.61
C ASN A 746 -14.68 -15.42 6.20
N GLN A 747 -13.41 -15.01 6.06
CA GLN A 747 -12.28 -15.92 5.77
C GLN A 747 -11.44 -16.22 7.01
N GLN A 748 -11.66 -15.50 8.12
CA GLN A 748 -10.96 -15.71 9.39
C GLN A 748 -9.45 -15.50 9.30
N ILE A 749 -8.98 -14.56 8.47
CA ILE A 749 -7.56 -14.19 8.47
C ILE A 749 -7.15 -13.61 9.84
N ASP A 750 -5.93 -13.92 10.30
CA ASP A 750 -5.41 -13.49 11.61
C ASP A 750 -4.50 -12.26 11.51
N GLY A 751 -4.42 -11.65 10.32
CA GLY A 751 -3.67 -10.42 10.09
C GLY A 751 -3.01 -10.37 8.73
N LEU A 752 -2.03 -9.46 8.62
CA LEU A 752 -1.49 -9.02 7.33
C LEU A 752 0.03 -8.99 7.30
N TYR A 753 0.56 -9.35 6.14
CA TYR A 753 1.91 -9.05 5.73
C TYR A 753 1.85 -7.78 4.87
N LEU A 754 2.39 -6.67 5.41
CA LEU A 754 2.47 -5.38 4.72
C LEU A 754 3.88 -5.21 4.15
N ASP A 755 3.97 -5.16 2.83
CA ASP A 755 5.22 -5.06 2.07
C ASP A 755 5.38 -3.63 1.55
N ASP A 756 6.09 -2.81 2.34
CA ASP A 756 6.05 -1.35 2.29
C ASP A 756 4.62 -0.76 2.38
N ILE A 757 4.50 0.51 2.73
CA ILE A 757 3.19 1.15 2.97
C ILE A 757 3.12 2.51 2.30
N ALA A 758 2.19 2.68 1.36
CA ALA A 758 1.94 3.95 0.67
C ALA A 758 0.89 4.84 1.38
N PHE A 759 0.18 4.32 2.38
CA PHE A 759 -0.94 4.99 3.04
C PHE A 759 -0.61 5.57 4.41
N SER A 760 -1.52 6.38 4.95
CA SER A 760 -1.34 7.20 6.16
C SER A 760 -1.42 6.41 7.47
N ARG A 761 -0.94 7.03 8.57
CA ARG A 761 -1.20 6.58 9.95
C ARG A 761 -2.68 6.29 10.20
N GLU A 762 -3.58 7.19 9.79
CA GLU A 762 -5.03 7.00 9.99
C GLU A 762 -5.53 5.74 9.30
N THR A 763 -5.01 5.43 8.12
CA THR A 763 -5.36 4.21 7.38
C THR A 763 -4.91 2.95 8.12
N VAL A 764 -3.68 2.91 8.66
CA VAL A 764 -3.23 1.76 9.47
C VAL A 764 -4.06 1.65 10.75
N LYS A 765 -4.37 2.76 11.42
CA LYS A 765 -5.22 2.76 12.61
C LYS A 765 -6.60 2.17 12.32
N ARG A 766 -7.26 2.58 11.23
CA ARG A 766 -8.53 2.01 10.77
C ARG A 766 -8.40 0.52 10.45
N LEU A 767 -7.34 0.13 9.75
CA LEU A 767 -7.06 -1.26 9.38
C LEU A 767 -6.97 -2.16 10.60
N VAL A 768 -6.20 -1.75 11.60
CA VAL A 768 -6.01 -2.57 12.81
C VAL A 768 -7.28 -2.58 13.64
N SER A 769 -8.03 -1.48 13.70
CA SER A 769 -9.32 -1.42 14.39
C SER A 769 -10.33 -2.42 13.84
N VAL A 770 -10.50 -2.49 12.52
CA VAL A 770 -11.47 -3.45 11.95
C VAL A 770 -11.04 -4.91 12.04
N LEU A 771 -9.72 -5.18 12.12
CA LEU A 771 -9.24 -6.55 12.35
C LEU A 771 -9.43 -6.94 13.82
N ASP A 772 -9.15 -6.02 14.75
CA ASP A 772 -9.32 -6.17 16.20
C ASP A 772 -10.80 -6.35 16.61
N GLU A 773 -11.73 -5.71 15.89
CA GLU A 773 -13.18 -5.90 16.09
C GLU A 773 -13.65 -7.32 15.71
N GLU A 774 -12.96 -7.98 14.77
CA GLU A 774 -13.38 -9.27 14.20
C GLU A 774 -12.58 -10.47 14.74
N ARG A 775 -11.37 -10.24 15.28
CA ARG A 775 -10.42 -11.28 15.71
C ARG A 775 -9.83 -10.95 17.08
N ASP A 776 -9.83 -11.94 17.97
CA ASP A 776 -9.27 -11.81 19.33
C ASP A 776 -7.75 -11.58 19.34
N ASP A 777 -7.04 -11.98 18.29
CA ASP A 777 -5.58 -11.90 18.20
C ASP A 777 -5.16 -11.64 16.76
N ILE A 778 -4.48 -10.51 16.56
CA ILE A 778 -4.07 -10.02 15.24
C ILE A 778 -2.55 -9.85 15.15
N VAL A 779 -1.99 -10.32 14.04
CA VAL A 779 -0.56 -10.23 13.77
C VAL A 779 -0.34 -9.42 12.51
N ILE A 780 0.17 -8.19 12.66
CA ILE A 780 0.51 -7.29 11.55
C ILE A 780 2.04 -7.19 11.45
N ASP A 781 2.58 -7.56 10.29
CA ASP A 781 4.01 -7.42 10.01
C ASP A 781 4.21 -6.26 9.07
N LEU A 782 5.17 -5.41 9.38
CA LEU A 782 5.70 -4.44 8.42
C LEU A 782 7.05 -4.91 7.91
N HIS A 783 7.09 -5.19 6.61
CA HIS A 783 8.29 -5.43 5.86
C HIS A 783 8.68 -4.21 5.05
N SER A 784 9.99 -4.03 4.89
CA SER A 784 10.54 -2.97 4.05
C SER A 784 11.94 -3.32 3.59
N ALA A 785 12.22 -3.02 2.33
CA ALA A 785 13.59 -2.90 1.84
C ALA A 785 14.27 -1.65 2.44
N ASN A 786 15.59 -1.63 2.49
CA ASN A 786 16.33 -0.49 3.00
C ASN A 786 16.18 0.74 2.09
N GLN A 787 15.43 1.74 2.56
CA GLN A 787 15.12 2.98 1.84
C GLN A 787 16.30 3.97 1.84
N PHE A 788 17.45 3.61 2.41
CA PHE A 788 18.62 4.47 2.49
C PHE A 788 19.43 4.50 1.17
N ASN A 789 18.75 4.84 0.07
CA ASN A 789 19.31 4.90 -1.29
C ASN A 789 18.85 6.17 -2.04
N GLU A 790 19.43 6.44 -3.21
CA GLU A 790 19.19 7.68 -3.97
C GLU A 790 17.74 7.80 -4.49
N ARG A 791 17.12 6.68 -4.89
CA ARG A 791 15.74 6.68 -5.41
C ARG A 791 14.72 7.08 -4.34
N ASP A 792 15.03 6.79 -3.09
CA ASP A 792 14.20 7.04 -1.92
C ASP A 792 14.66 8.24 -1.08
N GLY A 793 15.65 8.99 -1.57
CA GLY A 793 16.12 10.22 -0.92
C GLY A 793 16.83 10.00 0.42
N HIS A 794 17.44 8.82 0.61
CA HIS A 794 18.22 8.45 1.80
C HIS A 794 17.45 8.58 3.13
N ILE A 795 16.20 8.12 3.17
CA ILE A 795 15.43 8.00 4.41
C ILE A 795 15.66 6.62 5.06
N ASN A 796 15.69 6.56 6.39
CA ASN A 796 15.72 5.29 7.12
C ASN A 796 14.31 4.67 7.09
N SER A 797 14.17 3.36 6.85
CA SER A 797 12.84 2.71 6.86
C SER A 797 12.15 2.88 8.22
N ALA A 798 12.91 2.82 9.32
CA ALA A 798 12.39 3.09 10.65
C ALA A 798 11.84 4.52 10.81
N MET A 799 12.53 5.51 10.24
CA MET A 799 12.09 6.91 10.28
C MET A 799 10.85 7.15 9.41
N LEU A 800 10.81 6.54 8.22
CA LEU A 800 9.71 6.62 7.26
C LEU A 800 8.42 6.07 7.85
N TYR A 801 8.48 4.91 8.51
CA TYR A 801 7.29 4.18 8.96
C TYR A 801 6.97 4.32 10.45
N MET A 802 7.73 5.10 11.23
CA MET A 802 7.58 5.20 12.68
C MET A 802 6.15 5.52 13.14
N GLU A 803 5.40 6.30 12.36
CA GLU A 803 4.00 6.65 12.67
C GLU A 803 3.04 5.46 12.65
N HIS A 804 3.42 4.35 12.01
CA HIS A 804 2.61 3.14 11.95
C HIS A 804 2.96 2.17 13.08
N PHE A 805 4.14 2.28 13.70
CA PHE A 805 4.65 1.34 14.71
C PHE A 805 3.74 1.10 15.92
N PRO A 806 2.90 2.06 16.39
CA PRO A 806 1.91 1.75 17.41
C PRO A 806 1.02 0.55 17.05
N TYR A 807 0.70 0.42 15.76
CA TYR A 807 -0.28 -0.51 15.19
C TYR A 807 0.34 -1.77 14.57
N ILE A 808 1.67 -1.90 14.59
CA ILE A 808 2.39 -3.05 14.05
C ILE A 808 2.70 -4.06 15.18
N THR A 809 2.70 -5.35 14.88
CA THR A 809 3.06 -6.43 15.81
C THR A 809 4.54 -6.82 15.66
N ARG A 810 5.05 -6.88 14.43
CA ARG A 810 6.44 -7.28 14.10
C ARG A 810 7.06 -6.46 12.98
N LEU A 811 8.37 -6.23 13.08
CA LEU A 811 9.17 -5.68 11.98
C LEU A 811 9.93 -6.79 11.24
N TRP A 812 9.92 -6.72 9.92
CA TRP A 812 10.76 -7.59 9.09
C TRP A 812 11.51 -6.74 8.06
N PHE A 813 12.39 -5.89 8.58
CA PHE A 813 13.24 -5.02 7.77
C PHE A 813 14.37 -5.85 7.13
N GLY A 814 14.29 -5.94 5.80
CA GLY A 814 14.81 -7.07 5.06
C GLY A 814 15.85 -6.70 4.02
N GLU A 815 15.45 -6.60 2.75
CA GLU A 815 16.34 -6.44 1.61
C GLU A 815 17.26 -5.24 1.80
N TYR A 816 18.55 -5.43 1.48
CA TYR A 816 19.58 -4.39 1.53
C TYR A 816 19.89 -3.84 2.93
N PHE A 817 19.38 -4.44 4.01
CA PHE A 817 19.84 -4.12 5.36
C PHE A 817 21.24 -4.70 5.61
N GLU A 818 22.10 -3.91 6.26
CA GLU A 818 23.53 -4.20 6.38
C GLU A 818 23.85 -4.86 7.73
N TYR A 819 23.77 -6.19 7.81
CA TYR A 819 24.00 -6.94 9.06
C TYR A 819 25.44 -6.94 9.58
N ASP A 820 26.39 -6.40 8.81
CA ASP A 820 27.79 -6.20 9.22
C ASP A 820 28.07 -4.86 9.92
N ARG A 821 27.06 -3.99 10.03
CA ARG A 821 27.16 -2.73 10.76
C ARG A 821 27.17 -2.92 12.27
N ASP A 822 27.64 -1.88 12.95
CA ASP A 822 27.83 -1.82 14.40
C ASP A 822 26.51 -2.03 15.19
N ALA A 823 26.63 -2.31 16.49
CA ALA A 823 25.51 -2.73 17.33
C ALA A 823 24.42 -1.65 17.50
N ASP A 824 24.79 -0.38 17.46
CA ASP A 824 23.88 0.77 17.46
C ASP A 824 23.01 0.84 16.20
N TYR A 825 23.55 0.48 15.02
CA TYR A 825 22.76 0.32 13.79
C TYR A 825 21.72 -0.79 13.96
N TRP A 826 22.12 -1.94 14.51
CA TRP A 826 21.17 -3.02 14.79
C TRP A 826 20.06 -2.58 15.76
N LEU A 827 20.40 -1.87 16.82
CA LEU A 827 19.45 -1.39 17.81
C LEU A 827 18.42 -0.42 17.18
N THR A 828 18.88 0.51 16.32
CA THR A 828 18.05 1.59 15.77
C THR A 828 17.33 1.25 14.46
N GLU A 829 17.95 0.47 13.58
CA GLU A 829 17.46 0.21 12.21
C GLU A 829 16.90 -1.20 12.02
N VAL A 830 17.25 -2.16 12.89
CA VAL A 830 16.92 -3.58 12.67
C VAL A 830 16.01 -4.14 13.77
N SER A 831 16.25 -3.80 15.04
CA SER A 831 15.63 -4.50 16.18
C SER A 831 14.17 -4.14 16.48
N GLY A 832 13.79 -2.87 16.25
CA GLY A 832 12.50 -2.33 16.69
C GLY A 832 12.40 -1.97 18.18
N LEU A 833 13.39 -2.33 19.00
CA LEU A 833 13.32 -2.23 20.46
C LEU A 833 13.06 -0.80 20.97
N PRO A 834 13.77 0.25 20.49
CA PRO A 834 13.53 1.63 20.97
C PRO A 834 12.11 2.15 20.73
N PHE A 835 11.33 1.44 19.91
CA PHE A 835 9.97 1.82 19.53
C PHE A 835 8.90 0.97 20.22
N GLY A 836 9.29 -0.03 21.03
CA GLY A 836 8.35 -0.97 21.64
C GLY A 836 7.93 -2.09 20.69
N LEU A 837 8.79 -2.45 19.74
CA LEU A 837 8.60 -3.55 18.81
C LEU A 837 9.77 -4.53 18.89
N MET A 838 9.58 -5.71 18.30
CA MET A 838 10.63 -6.68 18.04
C MET A 838 10.52 -7.11 16.58
N GLY A 839 11.61 -7.64 16.02
CA GLY A 839 11.65 -7.98 14.60
C GLY A 839 12.39 -9.27 14.25
N GLU A 840 12.46 -9.54 12.96
CA GLU A 840 13.17 -10.66 12.35
C GLU A 840 14.14 -10.21 11.24
N MET A 841 15.02 -11.11 10.81
CA MET A 841 16.01 -10.85 9.75
C MET A 841 15.61 -11.51 8.41
N LEU A 842 16.08 -10.95 7.29
CA LEU A 842 15.88 -11.50 5.94
C LEU A 842 17.16 -11.58 5.10
N GLU A 843 17.85 -10.46 4.86
CA GLU A 843 18.97 -10.37 3.90
C GLU A 843 20.04 -11.45 4.15
N GLY A 844 20.31 -12.28 3.14
CA GLY A 844 21.28 -13.38 3.24
C GLY A 844 20.99 -14.43 4.33
N GLY A 845 19.76 -14.48 4.87
CA GLY A 845 19.39 -15.34 6.00
C GLY A 845 19.71 -14.74 7.38
N GLY A 846 20.16 -13.48 7.44
CA GLY A 846 20.47 -12.79 8.69
C GLY A 846 21.80 -13.19 9.32
N HIS A 847 22.02 -12.73 10.56
CA HIS A 847 23.19 -13.07 11.36
C HIS A 847 22.74 -13.67 12.71
N PRO A 848 22.59 -15.00 12.85
CA PRO A 848 21.95 -15.64 14.01
C PRO A 848 22.49 -15.24 15.38
N TYR A 849 23.81 -15.08 15.52
CA TYR A 849 24.40 -14.65 16.79
C TYR A 849 24.06 -13.20 17.15
N ARG A 850 24.22 -12.25 16.22
CA ARG A 850 23.90 -10.83 16.40
C ARG A 850 22.39 -10.64 16.60
N GLY A 851 21.54 -11.33 15.81
CA GLY A 851 20.09 -11.30 15.97
C GLY A 851 19.65 -11.72 17.38
N MET A 852 20.26 -12.76 17.94
CA MET A 852 19.98 -13.21 19.30
C MET A 852 20.46 -12.27 20.42
N LEU A 853 21.24 -11.21 20.12
CA LEU A 853 21.45 -10.12 21.08
C LEU A 853 20.18 -9.27 21.28
N TYR A 854 19.31 -9.23 20.28
CA TYR A 854 18.08 -8.43 20.23
C TYR A 854 16.81 -9.28 20.30
N GLY A 855 16.92 -10.59 20.54
CA GLY A 855 15.77 -11.50 20.58
C GLY A 855 15.22 -11.86 19.20
N MET A 856 16.02 -11.74 18.14
CA MET A 856 15.59 -11.91 16.76
C MET A 856 16.12 -13.21 16.13
N THR A 857 15.30 -13.84 15.29
CA THR A 857 15.74 -14.90 14.35
C THR A 857 15.43 -14.51 12.92
N ALA A 858 15.91 -15.28 11.94
CA ALA A 858 15.33 -15.24 10.60
C ALA A 858 13.95 -15.94 10.58
N ARG A 859 13.19 -15.75 9.51
CA ARG A 859 11.97 -16.51 9.21
C ARG A 859 12.31 -17.74 8.36
N LYS A 860 11.45 -18.77 8.35
CA LYS A 860 11.59 -19.85 7.38
C LYS A 860 11.14 -19.30 6.02
N TYR A 861 12.10 -19.01 5.14
CA TYR A 861 11.88 -18.40 3.82
C TYR A 861 12.88 -18.93 2.80
N GLY A 862 12.41 -19.46 1.66
CA GLY A 862 13.28 -20.09 0.67
C GLY A 862 14.22 -21.12 1.29
N ASP A 863 15.53 -20.97 1.06
CA ASP A 863 16.58 -21.83 1.62
C ASP A 863 17.03 -21.44 3.05
N THR A 864 16.54 -20.31 3.58
CA THR A 864 16.86 -19.88 4.96
C THR A 864 16.14 -20.78 5.96
N ASP A 865 16.90 -21.39 6.88
CA ASP A 865 16.39 -22.34 7.87
C ASP A 865 16.74 -21.92 9.33
N PRO A 866 15.82 -21.24 10.04
CA PRO A 866 16.03 -20.83 11.43
C PRO A 866 15.75 -21.94 12.46
N ARG A 867 15.26 -23.11 12.04
CA ARG A 867 14.77 -24.17 12.95
C ARG A 867 15.82 -24.66 13.96
N PRO A 868 17.12 -24.76 13.65
CA PRO A 868 18.13 -25.10 14.65
C PRO A 868 18.18 -24.12 15.83
N VAL A 869 17.99 -22.82 15.57
CA VAL A 869 17.94 -21.78 16.60
C VAL A 869 16.64 -21.89 17.40
N TRP A 870 15.50 -22.06 16.72
CA TRP A 870 14.19 -22.28 17.37
C TRP A 870 14.19 -23.50 18.30
N LYS A 871 14.89 -24.57 17.90
CA LYS A 871 15.05 -25.77 18.72
C LYS A 871 15.86 -25.47 19.99
N MET A 872 16.99 -24.77 19.87
CA MET A 872 17.81 -24.38 21.02
C MET A 872 17.03 -23.47 21.99
N MET A 873 16.28 -22.52 21.45
CA MET A 873 15.36 -21.65 22.19
C MET A 873 14.31 -22.45 22.98
N ASN A 874 13.70 -23.46 22.35
CA ASN A 874 12.73 -24.37 22.99
C ASN A 874 13.36 -25.24 24.09
N GLU A 875 14.51 -25.85 23.83
CA GLU A 875 15.21 -26.69 24.80
C GLU A 875 15.70 -25.89 26.02
N PHE A 876 16.02 -24.62 25.82
CA PHE A 876 16.29 -23.68 26.90
C PHE A 876 15.02 -23.23 27.62
N GLY A 877 13.90 -23.08 26.89
CA GLY A 877 12.65 -22.49 27.37
C GLY A 877 12.71 -20.96 27.37
N ILE A 878 13.16 -20.37 26.26
CA ILE A 878 13.43 -18.92 26.18
C ILE A 878 12.19 -18.03 26.34
N ALA A 879 11.00 -18.52 25.96
CA ALA A 879 9.74 -17.78 26.04
C ALA A 879 9.36 -17.41 27.49
N GLU A 880 9.85 -18.17 28.47
CA GLU A 880 9.60 -17.94 29.90
C GLU A 880 10.79 -17.23 30.59
N SER A 881 11.74 -16.72 29.81
CA SER A 881 12.92 -16.04 30.32
C SER A 881 12.75 -14.52 30.35
N ARG A 882 13.45 -13.86 31.28
CA ARG A 882 13.63 -12.41 31.23
C ARG A 882 14.81 -12.08 30.35
N MET A 883 14.60 -11.29 29.31
CA MET A 883 15.66 -10.78 28.45
C MET A 883 16.34 -9.56 29.11
N GLN A 884 17.66 -9.62 29.23
CA GLN A 884 18.49 -8.54 29.75
C GLN A 884 19.56 -8.22 28.71
N GLY A 885 19.31 -7.19 27.91
CA GLY A 885 20.13 -6.78 26.77
C GLY A 885 21.45 -6.15 27.18
N TYR A 886 22.43 -6.16 26.26
CA TYR A 886 23.74 -5.55 26.47
C TYR A 886 23.70 -4.03 26.74
N TRP A 887 22.62 -3.37 26.33
CA TRP A 887 22.40 -1.92 26.48
C TRP A 887 22.00 -1.52 27.90
N LEU A 888 21.67 -2.47 28.78
CA LEU A 888 21.35 -2.15 30.17
C LEU A 888 22.60 -1.64 30.89
N GLU A 889 22.47 -0.57 31.67
CA GLU A 889 23.60 -0.06 32.45
C GLU A 889 24.15 -1.14 33.40
N ASN A 890 23.27 -1.95 34.01
CA ASN A 890 23.63 -3.02 34.95
C ASN A 890 23.26 -4.40 34.41
N THR A 891 24.06 -4.90 33.47
CA THR A 891 23.95 -6.29 32.99
C THR A 891 24.60 -7.30 33.94
N PRO A 892 24.00 -8.48 34.15
CA PRO A 892 24.57 -9.53 34.99
C PRO A 892 25.77 -10.23 34.33
N VAL A 893 25.91 -10.11 33.00
CA VAL A 893 27.04 -10.63 32.26
C VAL A 893 27.64 -9.53 31.39
N ARG A 894 28.95 -9.34 31.54
CA ARG A 894 29.72 -8.37 30.75
C ARG A 894 30.94 -9.02 30.14
N THR A 895 31.28 -8.58 28.93
CA THR A 895 32.52 -8.93 28.25
C THR A 895 33.59 -7.90 28.59
N ASP A 896 34.86 -8.28 28.50
CA ASP A 896 35.98 -7.34 28.60
C ASP A 896 36.55 -6.90 27.25
N ILE A 897 35.90 -7.32 26.16
CA ILE A 897 36.21 -6.91 24.78
C ILE A 897 35.01 -6.13 24.22
N PRO A 898 35.13 -4.81 23.98
CA PRO A 898 33.99 -3.97 23.55
C PRO A 898 33.32 -4.39 22.24
N ARG A 899 34.06 -5.07 21.35
CA ARG A 899 33.53 -5.60 20.07
C ARG A 899 32.77 -6.91 20.20
N ILE A 900 32.68 -7.48 21.40
CA ILE A 900 31.91 -8.69 21.67
C ILE A 900 30.89 -8.34 22.72
N LEU A 901 29.61 -8.44 22.37
CA LEU A 901 28.50 -8.06 23.24
C LEU A 901 27.80 -9.30 23.77
N ALA A 902 27.14 -9.14 24.92
CA ALA A 902 26.42 -10.21 25.59
C ALA A 902 25.01 -9.78 25.98
N THR A 903 24.00 -10.54 25.54
CA THR A 903 22.64 -10.47 26.06
C THR A 903 22.35 -11.73 26.87
N THR A 904 21.64 -11.58 27.99
CA THR A 904 21.32 -12.68 28.89
C THR A 904 19.84 -12.93 28.98
N TYR A 905 19.45 -14.20 28.82
CA TYR A 905 18.10 -14.69 29.00
C TYR A 905 18.04 -15.49 30.29
N VAL A 906 17.30 -14.99 31.27
CA VAL A 906 17.34 -15.46 32.65
C VAL A 906 16.08 -16.24 32.99
N ARG A 907 16.25 -17.50 33.40
CA ARG A 907 15.24 -18.29 34.09
C ARG A 907 15.71 -18.58 35.52
N ASP A 908 14.80 -19.03 36.37
CA ASP A 908 15.11 -19.32 37.78
C ASP A 908 16.17 -20.42 37.96
N ASP A 909 16.25 -21.38 37.03
CA ASP A 909 17.11 -22.57 37.13
C ASP A 909 18.24 -22.62 36.09
N ARG A 910 18.33 -21.63 35.19
CA ARG A 910 19.31 -21.60 34.09
C ARG A 910 19.38 -20.23 33.42
N VAL A 911 20.52 -19.93 32.82
CA VAL A 911 20.75 -18.69 32.06
C VAL A 911 21.30 -19.03 30.68
N LEU A 912 20.78 -18.39 29.63
CA LEU A 912 21.36 -18.42 28.30
C LEU A 912 22.07 -17.09 28.07
N ILE A 913 23.36 -17.16 27.78
CA ILE A 913 24.21 -16.03 27.40
C ILE A 913 24.39 -16.12 25.88
N THR A 914 23.98 -15.08 25.16
CA THR A 914 24.20 -14.96 23.73
C THR A 914 25.34 -13.98 23.50
N LEU A 915 26.40 -14.45 22.85
CA LEU A 915 27.57 -13.65 22.48
C LEU A 915 27.56 -13.42 20.98
N ALA A 916 27.86 -12.20 20.54
CA ALA A 916 28.13 -11.91 19.13
C ALA A 916 29.33 -10.97 18.99
N SER A 917 30.10 -11.19 17.93
CA SER A 917 31.38 -10.51 17.67
C SER A 917 31.33 -9.63 16.43
N TRP A 918 31.94 -8.45 16.56
CA TRP A 918 32.36 -7.55 15.48
C TRP A 918 33.89 -7.48 15.37
N SER A 919 34.61 -8.42 16.00
CA SER A 919 36.04 -8.58 15.76
C SER A 919 36.29 -9.30 14.45
N GLU A 920 37.28 -8.82 13.70
CA GLU A 920 37.81 -9.50 12.51
C GLU A 920 38.72 -10.69 12.88
N ASN A 921 39.01 -10.88 14.17
CA ASN A 921 39.86 -11.95 14.68
C ASN A 921 39.08 -12.86 15.64
N ASP A 922 39.56 -14.09 15.79
CA ASP A 922 39.14 -14.97 16.87
C ASP A 922 39.65 -14.38 18.20
N GLU A 923 38.75 -14.25 19.18
CA GLU A 923 39.03 -13.61 20.45
C GLU A 923 38.84 -14.59 21.63
N THR A 924 39.64 -14.40 22.68
CA THR A 924 39.39 -15.02 23.99
C THR A 924 38.82 -13.97 24.92
N VAL A 925 37.54 -14.13 25.29
CA VAL A 925 36.79 -13.18 26.12
C VAL A 925 36.65 -13.71 27.53
N ARG A 926 36.82 -12.83 28.52
CA ARG A 926 36.42 -13.13 29.89
C ARG A 926 35.04 -12.54 30.16
N LEU A 927 34.12 -13.39 30.58
CA LEU A 927 32.79 -13.00 31.02
C LEU A 927 32.79 -12.74 32.52
N THR A 928 32.49 -11.49 32.89
CA THR A 928 32.15 -11.16 34.29
C THR A 928 30.73 -11.63 34.53
N PHE A 929 30.55 -12.63 35.40
CA PHE A 929 29.26 -13.27 35.68
C PHE A 929 28.81 -12.94 37.11
N ASP A 930 27.78 -12.11 37.26
CA ASP A 930 27.18 -11.78 38.54
C ASP A 930 26.18 -12.87 38.97
N ALA A 931 26.72 -13.88 39.65
CA ALA A 931 25.94 -14.98 40.17
C ALA A 931 24.85 -14.56 41.16
N SER A 932 25.05 -13.47 41.92
CA SER A 932 24.07 -13.03 42.91
C SER A 932 22.89 -12.34 42.22
N ALA A 933 23.16 -11.47 41.23
CA ALA A 933 22.12 -10.84 40.41
C ALA A 933 21.26 -11.86 39.63
N LEU A 934 21.85 -13.01 39.29
CA LEU A 934 21.20 -14.12 38.59
C LEU A 934 20.56 -15.18 39.51
N GLY A 935 20.70 -15.05 40.83
CA GLY A 935 20.19 -16.06 41.78
C GLY A 935 20.94 -17.41 41.76
N MET A 936 22.18 -17.44 41.28
CA MET A 936 23.01 -18.63 41.07
C MET A 936 24.21 -18.71 42.05
N GLU A 937 23.97 -18.50 43.34
CA GLU A 937 25.04 -18.34 44.35
C GLU A 937 25.87 -19.60 44.65
N SER A 938 25.34 -20.80 44.39
CA SER A 938 26.04 -22.09 44.56
C SER A 938 26.48 -22.65 43.20
N GLY A 939 27.68 -23.26 43.16
CA GLY A 939 28.43 -23.63 41.96
C GLY A 939 27.62 -24.03 40.72
N TRP A 940 28.07 -23.57 39.56
CA TRP A 940 27.38 -23.67 38.27
C TRP A 940 28.29 -24.31 37.21
N ARG A 941 27.68 -24.81 36.13
CA ARG A 941 28.36 -25.35 34.95
C ARG A 941 27.88 -24.58 33.72
N ALA A 942 28.81 -24.15 32.89
CA ALA A 942 28.54 -23.50 31.61
C ALA A 942 28.84 -24.44 30.45
N VAL A 943 27.92 -24.53 29.49
CA VAL A 943 28.06 -25.35 28.28
C VAL A 943 27.58 -24.59 27.06
N ALA A 944 28.28 -24.73 25.95
CA ALA A 944 27.76 -24.39 24.64
C ALA A 944 26.87 -25.56 24.19
N PRO A 945 25.56 -25.37 23.93
CA PRO A 945 24.73 -26.41 23.33
C PRO A 945 25.16 -26.65 21.87
N ALA A 946 24.87 -27.83 21.32
CA ALA A 946 24.99 -28.04 19.88
C ALA A 946 23.83 -27.33 19.16
N VAL A 947 24.15 -26.50 18.18
CA VAL A 947 23.17 -25.86 17.29
C VAL A 947 23.64 -26.13 15.86
N GLU A 948 22.85 -26.91 15.13
CA GLU A 948 23.21 -27.36 13.78
C GLU A 948 23.55 -26.19 12.86
N GLY A 949 24.65 -26.32 12.11
CA GLY A 949 25.16 -25.27 11.23
C GLY A 949 25.87 -24.09 11.93
N LEU A 950 25.75 -23.96 13.25
CA LEU A 950 26.27 -22.80 13.99
C LEU A 950 27.39 -23.16 14.99
N GLN A 951 27.14 -24.08 15.93
CA GLN A 951 28.11 -24.42 16.99
C GLN A 951 28.03 -25.88 17.43
N SER A 952 29.16 -26.43 17.86
CA SER A 952 29.26 -27.77 18.46
C SER A 952 29.10 -27.71 19.98
N ALA A 953 28.61 -28.80 20.58
CA ALA A 953 28.50 -28.88 22.03
C ALA A 953 29.88 -28.92 22.71
N ALA A 954 30.08 -28.09 23.74
CA ALA A 954 31.32 -28.03 24.50
C ALA A 954 31.10 -27.54 25.93
N GLU A 955 32.00 -27.89 26.85
CA GLU A 955 32.11 -27.17 28.12
C GLU A 955 32.75 -25.80 27.89
N VAL A 956 32.30 -24.80 28.64
CA VAL A 956 32.78 -23.41 28.49
C VAL A 956 33.34 -22.92 29.82
N ASP A 957 34.58 -22.45 29.81
CA ASP A 957 35.15 -21.68 30.91
C ASP A 957 34.80 -20.20 30.70
N LEU A 958 33.91 -19.65 31.54
CA LEU A 958 33.48 -18.25 31.43
C LEU A 958 34.65 -17.26 31.60
N SER A 959 35.79 -17.68 32.18
CA SER A 959 36.96 -16.82 32.30
C SER A 959 37.83 -16.72 31.04
N ALA A 960 37.59 -17.59 30.04
CA ALA A 960 38.36 -17.68 28.81
C ALA A 960 37.53 -18.27 27.64
N VAL A 961 36.40 -17.63 27.31
CA VAL A 961 35.49 -18.06 26.24
C VAL A 961 36.09 -17.77 24.88
N GLN A 962 36.16 -18.79 24.01
CA GLN A 962 36.60 -18.62 22.62
C GLN A 962 35.43 -18.16 21.75
N VAL A 963 35.56 -17.02 21.09
CA VAL A 963 34.56 -16.45 20.17
C VAL A 963 35.20 -16.23 18.81
N PRO A 964 34.75 -16.93 17.74
CA PRO A 964 35.34 -16.75 16.41
C PRO A 964 35.09 -15.36 15.81
N ALA A 965 35.97 -14.96 14.89
CA ALA A 965 35.86 -13.73 14.11
C ALA A 965 34.48 -13.59 13.45
N ASN A 966 33.83 -12.45 13.62
CA ASN A 966 32.50 -12.13 13.05
C ASN A 966 31.43 -13.22 13.27
N GLN A 967 31.50 -13.98 14.36
CA GLN A 967 30.48 -14.97 14.73
C GLN A 967 29.95 -14.67 16.13
N GLY A 968 29.86 -15.70 16.98
CA GLY A 968 29.30 -15.62 18.30
C GLY A 968 29.28 -17.00 18.97
N LEU A 969 28.61 -17.06 20.12
CA LEU A 969 28.46 -18.30 20.87
C LEU A 969 27.22 -18.21 21.76
N PHE A 970 26.43 -19.27 21.79
CA PHE A 970 25.37 -19.48 22.77
C PHE A 970 25.93 -20.31 23.92
N VAL A 971 25.76 -19.85 25.16
CA VAL A 971 26.25 -20.53 26.36
C VAL A 971 25.11 -20.66 27.37
N ILE A 972 24.81 -21.89 27.80
CA ILE A 972 23.84 -22.17 28.84
C ILE A 972 24.58 -22.43 30.16
N VAL A 973 24.25 -21.65 31.19
CA VAL A 973 24.73 -21.81 32.56
C VAL A 973 23.62 -22.44 33.40
N ARG A 974 23.95 -23.47 34.19
CA ARG A 974 23.01 -24.14 35.11
C ARG A 974 23.67 -24.37 36.48
N PRO A 975 22.92 -24.36 37.59
CA PRO A 975 23.44 -24.80 38.87
C PRO A 975 23.92 -26.26 38.79
N VAL A 976 24.98 -26.58 39.51
CA VAL A 976 25.41 -27.97 39.70
C VAL A 976 24.48 -28.57 40.75
N GLU A 977 23.70 -29.59 40.38
CA GLU A 977 22.89 -30.33 41.35
C GLU A 977 23.79 -30.82 42.50
N ALA A 978 23.39 -30.51 43.74
CA ALA A 978 24.04 -31.06 44.92
C ALA A 978 23.86 -32.58 44.91
N ARG A 979 24.96 -33.31 44.63
CA ARG A 979 24.99 -34.78 44.65
C ARG A 979 24.65 -35.38 46.01
#